data_AF-F9WVQ8-F1
#
_entry.id   AF-F9WVQ8-F1
#
_cell.length_a   1.000
_cell.length_b   1.000
_cell.length_c   1.000
_cell.angle_alpha   90.00
_cell.angle_beta   90.00
_cell.angle_gamma   90.00
#
_symmetry.space_group_name_H-M   'P 1'
#
loop_
_entity.id
_entity.type
_entity.pdbx_description
1 polymer ?
#
loop_
_entity_poly.entity_id
_entity_poly.type
_entity_poly.pdbx_seq_one_letter_code
_entity_poly.pdbx_strand_id
1 'polypeptide(L)'
;MFEVAVFRTYAFLWLLHACAFCRADILDSSVSGGASASIGSTALKMRENRTLCKAAWFFMEWGATFSAIQRRAKALNKTASQIARFLTNYSEAGKESYKNLLMASLSAENNAVSAISNASLALDINGIFRSSVLQDFDTAYDSIKWKNGSFTFGHQNVMNSSARITEASSTFDGLMKDFVPCKVGYNRDTVSHSEQKGAGSEESDQDEDDGYFYDEDDVKMDEADPNEEGVYDVPLHVPDSASVEASRNLTDLKLNKTALWEKVMGNAQSAVRAMNVSTFVQHTNQPFFYTQNIWRQGTINKTDMFQQDCAFVKETEQNLTRRTEACLSLKATLYAAGEGVVSVNDLFMNGIAGDLPLTNITGYQCSVVGEARTMCLVHGQEDVNCTDKNTWTAMGNACDKLRMGFQCEVKKTAIEWLGLRFRAAVAFMTTRLHLALNDLVKAEERVRSSLINVLNEKRSAFCQLQGHLLNAEKEIALFKKQESNLGERMAEYKIKISNAQETASEASNVAREAMRITHTLFLSGTSGVSSHMSVATPAEGIVELLKCVPMGGERQLYLTDGVGASDAGNIKETPGKYQEILKTFQDKFNAVHGGTSELSADQSCSFNSDKPVPTLSFTPAADIVQVLSALDALQIGSVGDELKALTARYKEKRDQMEERFKHTRKVADEAVECAAKTESVEKATVEKAKNSLSDALKRQRRELCATVEQLQKDKEHAVRLMSRTSRMNESAAEYERRAADAHKEVAQAGARVSGAMSAAARAHEAYESVRDGASALSEKASRLLSEAARATSEADAQAKRIRDALADVIRNVTNACISTADCANVCAGQATYEIKEPLKDALASILSLNALRNVPALPSKLEAMEAEAERIRKLRDDVKRRAMAVVAAARDATDVEGDHTCMPLFVQLLRALH
;
A
#
# COMPACT_ATOMS: atom_id res chain seq x y z
N MET A 1 1.26 27.48 71.69
CA MET A 1 0.11 27.72 72.59
C MET A 1 0.20 29.11 73.26
N PHE A 2 0.58 30.15 72.51
CA PHE A 2 0.70 31.53 73.01
C PHE A 2 0.21 32.60 72.00
N GLU A 3 -0.42 32.20 70.89
CA GLU A 3 -0.95 33.15 69.88
C GLU A 3 -2.48 33.25 69.83
N VAL A 4 -3.21 32.42 70.59
CA VAL A 4 -4.69 32.46 70.60
C VAL A 4 -5.24 33.48 71.63
N ALA A 5 -4.40 34.00 72.53
CA ALA A 5 -4.82 34.91 73.60
C ALA A 5 -4.80 36.40 73.22
N VAL A 6 -4.04 36.81 72.19
CA VAL A 6 -3.89 38.23 71.80
C VAL A 6 -5.02 38.70 70.87
N PHE A 7 -5.63 37.78 70.11
CA PHE A 7 -6.73 38.11 69.19
C PHE A 7 -8.09 38.33 69.88
N ARG A 8 -8.32 37.76 71.07
CA ARG A 8 -9.60 37.91 71.79
C ARG A 8 -9.75 39.24 72.53
N THR A 9 -8.66 39.89 72.90
CA THR A 9 -8.67 41.18 73.62
C THR A 9 -8.87 42.37 72.69
N TYR A 10 -8.39 42.31 71.44
CA TYR A 10 -8.62 43.37 70.45
C TYR A 10 -10.05 43.39 69.89
N ALA A 11 -10.71 42.24 69.79
CA ALA A 11 -12.11 42.15 69.34
C ALA A 11 -13.11 42.74 70.37
N PHE A 12 -12.81 42.63 71.67
CA PHE A 12 -13.69 43.15 72.73
C PHE A 12 -13.58 44.68 72.94
N LEU A 13 -12.43 45.29 72.61
CA LEU A 13 -12.27 46.76 72.66
C LEU A 13 -12.91 47.49 71.47
N TRP A 14 -13.01 46.84 70.30
CA TRP A 14 -13.74 47.38 69.15
C TRP A 14 -15.27 47.34 69.33
N LEU A 15 -15.80 46.28 69.95
CA LEU A 15 -17.23 46.15 70.27
C LEU A 15 -17.71 47.17 71.33
N LEU A 16 -16.82 47.68 72.18
CA LEU A 16 -17.14 48.70 73.19
C LEU A 16 -17.02 50.15 72.68
N HIS A 17 -16.30 50.40 71.58
CA HIS A 17 -16.27 51.72 70.91
C HIS A 17 -17.45 51.93 69.96
N ALA A 18 -18.00 50.87 69.36
CA ALA A 18 -19.18 50.96 68.49
C ALA A 18 -20.50 51.25 69.25
N CYS A 19 -20.61 50.88 70.53
CA CYS A 19 -21.81 51.13 71.33
C CYS A 19 -21.91 52.56 71.93
N ALA A 20 -20.91 53.43 71.73
CA ALA A 20 -20.90 54.78 72.30
C ALA A 20 -21.32 55.90 71.33
N PHE A 21 -21.60 55.60 70.05
CA PHE A 21 -21.97 56.60 69.03
C PHE A 21 -23.46 56.58 68.62
N CYS A 22 -24.31 55.71 69.18
CA CYS A 22 -25.74 55.63 68.83
C CYS A 22 -26.67 56.49 69.70
N ARG A 23 -26.21 57.62 70.26
CA ARG A 23 -27.08 58.47 71.09
C ARG A 23 -26.78 59.96 71.03
N ALA A 24 -26.74 60.52 69.82
CA ALA A 24 -26.92 61.94 69.58
C ALA A 24 -27.17 62.15 68.09
N ASP A 25 -28.44 62.13 67.67
CA ASP A 25 -28.97 62.83 66.48
C ASP A 25 -30.48 62.60 66.36
N ILE A 26 -31.19 63.00 67.42
CA ILE A 26 -32.62 63.32 67.34
C ILE A 26 -32.72 64.71 67.93
N LEU A 27 -32.89 65.71 67.06
CA LEU A 27 -33.27 67.12 67.27
C LEU A 27 -32.34 68.08 66.52
N ASP A 28 -32.53 68.20 65.20
CA ASP A 28 -32.76 69.49 64.53
C ASP A 28 -32.93 69.26 63.01
N SER A 29 -34.15 69.44 62.50
CA SER A 29 -34.37 69.67 61.07
C SER A 29 -34.98 71.06 60.92
N SER A 30 -34.10 72.05 60.92
CA SER A 30 -34.41 73.37 60.41
C SER A 30 -34.36 73.33 58.87
N VAL A 31 -35.45 73.82 58.29
CA VAL A 31 -35.72 73.92 56.86
C VAL A 31 -34.71 74.86 56.19
N SER A 32 -34.05 74.39 55.13
CA SER A 32 -33.34 75.25 54.17
C SER A 32 -33.12 74.56 52.83
N GLY A 33 -33.90 74.96 51.82
CA GLY A 33 -33.33 75.30 50.52
C GLY A 33 -33.02 74.19 49.50
N GLY A 34 -33.86 73.17 49.37
CA GLY A 34 -33.94 72.35 48.16
C GLY A 34 -35.41 72.19 47.81
N ALA A 35 -35.86 72.79 46.71
CA ALA A 35 -37.25 72.66 46.26
C ALA A 35 -37.50 71.19 45.88
N SER A 36 -37.96 70.38 46.82
CA SER A 36 -38.50 69.06 46.53
C SER A 36 -39.62 69.26 45.51
N ALA A 37 -39.43 68.79 44.28
CA ALA A 37 -40.40 68.93 43.21
C ALA A 37 -41.69 68.23 43.64
N SER A 38 -42.68 68.99 44.10
CA SER A 38 -44.01 68.47 44.36
C SER A 38 -44.69 68.23 43.01
N ILE A 39 -45.29 67.05 42.80
CA ILE A 39 -45.90 66.68 41.51
C ILE A 39 -47.39 66.33 41.64
N GLY A 40 -48.14 66.51 40.55
CA GLY A 40 -49.54 66.07 40.44
C GLY A 40 -49.70 64.58 40.09
N SER A 41 -50.94 64.07 40.13
CA SER A 41 -51.28 62.67 39.84
C SER A 41 -50.84 62.19 38.45
N THR A 42 -50.98 63.03 37.41
CA THR A 42 -50.55 62.70 36.05
C THR A 42 -49.04 62.47 35.95
N ALA A 43 -48.24 63.31 36.62
CA ALA A 43 -46.79 63.15 36.64
C ALA A 43 -46.38 61.93 37.47
N LEU A 44 -47.07 61.62 38.56
CA LEU A 44 -46.83 60.38 39.34
C LEU A 44 -47.12 59.14 38.49
N LYS A 45 -48.23 59.16 37.73
CA LYS A 45 -48.58 58.08 36.80
C LYS A 45 -47.53 57.86 35.71
N MET A 46 -46.92 58.92 35.18
CA MET A 46 -45.81 58.80 34.23
C MET A 46 -44.61 58.08 34.84
N ARG A 47 -44.26 58.39 36.10
CA ARG A 47 -43.15 57.72 36.81
C ARG A 47 -43.46 56.26 37.13
N GLU A 48 -44.70 55.96 37.52
CA GLU A 48 -45.19 54.59 37.68
C GLU A 48 -45.16 53.81 36.35
N ASN A 49 -45.58 54.42 35.24
CA ASN A 49 -45.48 53.83 33.90
C ASN A 49 -44.02 53.55 33.52
N ARG A 50 -43.08 54.43 33.88
CA ARG A 50 -41.65 54.21 33.66
C ARG A 50 -41.15 52.97 34.39
N THR A 51 -41.56 52.76 35.64
CA THR A 51 -41.22 51.54 36.40
C THR A 51 -41.90 50.30 35.81
N LEU A 52 -43.17 50.39 35.41
CA LEU A 52 -43.88 49.29 34.73
C LEU A 52 -43.25 48.92 33.39
N CYS A 53 -42.73 49.89 32.63
CA CYS A 53 -41.96 49.65 31.41
C CYS A 53 -40.71 48.81 31.68
N LYS A 54 -39.96 49.10 32.76
CA LYS A 54 -38.79 48.29 33.15
C LYS A 54 -39.22 46.89 33.59
N ALA A 55 -40.28 46.77 34.39
CA ALA A 55 -40.80 45.48 34.82
C ALA A 55 -41.25 44.60 33.63
N ALA A 56 -42.01 45.17 32.69
CA ALA A 56 -42.46 44.47 31.49
C ALA A 56 -41.28 44.04 30.61
N TRP A 57 -40.27 44.91 30.46
CA TRP A 57 -39.05 44.55 29.76
C TRP A 57 -38.29 43.41 30.44
N PHE A 58 -38.05 43.49 31.75
CA PHE A 58 -37.38 42.43 32.51
C PHE A 58 -38.12 41.10 32.34
N PHE A 59 -39.45 41.11 32.43
CA PHE A 59 -40.27 39.93 32.23
C PHE A 59 -40.12 39.33 30.83
N MET A 60 -40.15 40.15 29.78
CA MET A 60 -39.96 39.71 28.39
C MET A 60 -38.54 39.19 28.14
N GLU A 61 -37.52 39.92 28.62
CA GLU A 61 -36.11 39.62 28.37
C GLU A 61 -35.68 38.34 29.10
N TRP A 62 -36.15 38.19 30.34
CA TRP A 62 -36.04 36.96 31.11
C TRP A 62 -36.67 35.80 30.33
N GLY A 63 -37.94 35.94 29.96
CA GLY A 63 -38.69 34.90 29.26
C GLY A 63 -38.01 34.48 27.95
N ALA A 64 -37.61 35.45 27.13
CA ALA A 64 -36.94 35.20 25.85
C ALA A 64 -35.59 34.49 26.04
N THR A 65 -34.76 34.96 26.96
CA THR A 65 -33.41 34.41 27.18
C THR A 65 -33.45 32.98 27.68
N PHE A 66 -34.24 32.69 28.71
CA PHE A 66 -34.30 31.34 29.28
C PHE A 66 -35.08 30.35 28.40
N SER A 67 -36.08 30.82 27.63
CA SER A 67 -36.73 29.97 26.62
C SER A 67 -35.76 29.54 25.53
N ALA A 68 -34.91 30.46 25.07
CA ALA A 68 -33.86 30.19 24.08
C ALA A 68 -32.84 29.16 24.60
N ILE A 69 -32.35 29.36 25.81
CA ILE A 69 -31.41 28.42 26.47
C ILE A 69 -32.07 27.04 26.63
N GLN A 70 -33.33 26.98 27.08
CA GLN A 70 -34.05 25.72 27.24
C GLN A 70 -34.22 24.99 25.91
N ARG A 71 -34.58 25.69 24.81
CA ARG A 71 -34.70 25.09 23.47
C ARG A 71 -33.36 24.54 22.98
N ARG A 72 -32.27 25.30 23.13
CA ARG A 72 -30.91 24.84 22.77
C ARG A 72 -30.45 23.64 23.60
N ALA A 73 -30.67 23.66 24.91
CA ALA A 73 -30.33 22.54 25.78
C ALA A 73 -31.15 21.29 25.45
N LYS A 74 -32.44 21.41 25.12
CA LYS A 74 -33.28 20.30 24.63
C LYS A 74 -32.74 19.72 23.31
N ALA A 75 -32.32 20.57 22.38
CA ALA A 75 -31.71 20.13 21.12
C ALA A 75 -30.40 19.36 21.35
N LEU A 76 -29.50 19.90 22.19
CA LEU A 76 -28.25 19.24 22.55
C LEU A 76 -28.49 17.90 23.26
N ASN A 77 -29.41 17.86 24.23
CA ASN A 77 -29.80 16.65 24.93
C ASN A 77 -30.25 15.56 23.93
N LYS A 78 -31.18 15.92 23.03
CA LYS A 78 -31.65 15.00 21.99
C LYS A 78 -30.51 14.46 21.13
N THR A 79 -29.58 15.33 20.71
CA THR A 79 -28.40 14.94 19.92
C THR A 79 -27.47 14.01 20.69
N ALA A 80 -27.12 14.38 21.92
CA ALA A 80 -26.25 13.60 22.79
C ALA A 80 -26.84 12.21 23.09
N SER A 81 -28.13 12.12 23.42
CA SER A 81 -28.80 10.84 23.66
C SER A 81 -28.90 9.97 22.41
N GLN A 82 -29.02 10.57 21.21
CA GLN A 82 -29.02 9.80 19.96
C GLN A 82 -27.64 9.23 19.65
N ILE A 83 -26.57 10.03 19.82
CA ILE A 83 -25.18 9.55 19.69
C ILE A 83 -24.91 8.46 20.72
N ALA A 84 -25.26 8.69 21.99
CA ALA A 84 -25.07 7.71 23.05
C ALA A 84 -25.79 6.39 22.74
N ARG A 85 -27.08 6.42 22.37
CA ARG A 85 -27.83 5.20 21.99
C ARG A 85 -27.23 4.48 20.80
N PHE A 86 -26.82 5.21 19.76
CA PHE A 86 -26.16 4.61 18.59
C PHE A 86 -24.89 3.87 19.00
N LEU A 87 -24.05 4.50 19.83
CA LEU A 87 -22.79 3.91 20.30
C LEU A 87 -22.99 2.78 21.32
N THR A 88 -24.02 2.83 22.17
CA THR A 88 -24.34 1.75 23.12
C THR A 88 -24.83 0.48 22.41
N ASN A 89 -25.55 0.63 21.30
CA ASN A 89 -26.02 -0.49 20.48
C ASN A 89 -24.97 -1.00 19.49
N TYR A 90 -23.78 -0.38 19.49
CA TYR A 90 -22.70 -0.72 18.59
C TYR A 90 -21.98 -2.01 19.00
N SER A 91 -21.23 -2.63 18.08
CA SER A 91 -20.41 -3.81 18.40
C SER A 91 -19.37 -3.47 19.48
N GLU A 92 -18.97 -4.44 20.31
CA GLU A 92 -17.98 -4.23 21.40
C GLU A 92 -16.66 -3.63 20.89
N ALA A 93 -16.21 -4.04 19.69
CA ALA A 93 -15.02 -3.47 19.06
C ALA A 93 -15.22 -1.98 18.66
N GLY A 94 -16.39 -1.61 18.16
CA GLY A 94 -16.68 -0.21 17.85
C GLY A 94 -16.94 0.63 19.10
N LYS A 95 -17.50 0.05 20.17
CA LYS A 95 -17.62 0.74 21.48
C LYS A 95 -16.28 1.22 21.99
N GLU A 96 -15.23 0.41 21.89
CA GLU A 96 -13.88 0.83 22.31
C GLU A 96 -13.34 1.94 21.39
N SER A 97 -13.59 1.87 20.08
CA SER A 97 -13.18 2.91 19.11
C SER A 97 -13.89 4.25 19.30
N TYR A 98 -15.06 4.29 19.93
CA TYR A 98 -15.84 5.51 20.18
C TYR A 98 -16.06 5.80 21.66
N LYS A 99 -15.32 5.14 22.56
CA LYS A 99 -15.53 5.18 24.01
C LYS A 99 -15.54 6.60 24.58
N ASN A 100 -14.60 7.43 24.14
CA ASN A 100 -14.50 8.82 24.56
C ASN A 100 -15.72 9.63 24.12
N LEU A 101 -16.21 9.41 22.89
CA LEU A 101 -17.42 10.06 22.38
C LEU A 101 -18.68 9.57 23.10
N LEU A 102 -18.77 8.28 23.44
CA LEU A 102 -19.87 7.74 24.24
C LEU A 102 -19.91 8.38 25.63
N MET A 103 -18.79 8.40 26.34
CA MET A 103 -18.69 9.01 27.67
C MET A 103 -18.98 10.52 27.63
N ALA A 104 -18.49 11.22 26.61
CA ALA A 104 -18.78 12.63 26.39
C ALA A 104 -20.27 12.88 26.13
N SER A 105 -20.93 12.03 25.33
CA SER A 105 -22.35 12.13 25.03
C SER A 105 -23.24 11.88 26.26
N LEU A 106 -22.93 10.85 27.05
CA LEU A 106 -23.62 10.58 28.33
C LEU A 106 -23.43 11.72 29.33
N SER A 107 -22.22 12.28 29.41
CA SER A 107 -21.98 13.43 30.27
C SER A 107 -22.70 14.69 29.78
N ALA A 108 -22.81 14.89 28.46
CA ALA A 108 -23.49 16.04 27.87
C ALA A 108 -25.01 15.95 28.06
N GLU A 109 -25.59 14.76 28.06
CA GLU A 109 -26.98 14.52 28.44
C GLU A 109 -27.27 15.02 29.86
N ASN A 110 -26.47 14.61 30.85
CA ASN A 110 -26.63 15.07 32.23
C ASN A 110 -26.51 16.59 32.38
N ASN A 111 -25.50 17.19 31.74
CA ASN A 111 -25.31 18.63 31.76
C ASN A 111 -26.46 19.38 31.06
N ALA A 112 -26.96 18.86 29.93
CA ALA A 112 -28.09 19.45 29.23
C ALA A 112 -29.38 19.36 30.05
N VAL A 113 -29.62 18.26 30.77
CA VAL A 113 -30.73 18.13 31.72
C VAL A 113 -30.62 19.17 32.85
N SER A 114 -29.42 19.38 33.41
CA SER A 114 -29.17 20.44 34.40
C SER A 114 -29.46 21.84 33.84
N ALA A 115 -29.01 22.13 32.60
CA ALA A 115 -29.29 23.40 31.94
C ALA A 115 -30.80 23.60 31.68
N ILE A 116 -31.52 22.56 31.23
CA ILE A 116 -32.98 22.57 31.07
C ILE A 116 -33.66 22.84 32.41
N SER A 117 -33.24 22.18 33.48
CA SER A 117 -33.80 22.37 34.82
C SER A 117 -33.64 23.81 35.29
N ASN A 118 -32.43 24.36 35.22
CA ASN A 118 -32.16 25.75 35.60
C ASN A 118 -32.95 26.77 34.75
N ALA A 119 -33.05 26.54 33.44
CA ALA A 119 -33.83 27.40 32.56
C ALA A 119 -35.34 27.31 32.82
N SER A 120 -35.86 26.12 33.09
CA SER A 120 -37.28 25.91 33.41
C SER A 120 -37.65 26.59 34.72
N LEU A 121 -36.82 26.39 35.75
CA LEU A 121 -36.98 27.07 37.02
C LEU A 121 -36.95 28.60 36.85
N ALA A 122 -36.02 29.12 36.05
CA ALA A 122 -35.99 30.55 35.77
C ALA A 122 -37.30 31.02 35.12
N LEU A 123 -37.86 30.28 34.16
CA LEU A 123 -39.13 30.62 33.52
C LEU A 123 -40.31 30.60 34.51
N ASP A 124 -40.35 29.64 35.43
CA ASP A 124 -41.40 29.56 36.46
C ASP A 124 -41.34 30.78 37.40
N ILE A 125 -40.13 31.17 37.83
CA ILE A 125 -39.93 32.35 38.71
C ILE A 125 -40.24 33.67 37.99
N ASN A 126 -40.07 33.74 36.68
CA ASN A 126 -40.42 34.93 35.91
C ASN A 126 -41.92 35.31 36.05
N GLY A 127 -42.80 34.30 36.07
CA GLY A 127 -44.23 34.49 36.34
C GLY A 127 -44.51 35.05 37.74
N ILE A 128 -43.73 34.60 38.72
CA ILE A 128 -43.81 35.10 40.10
C ILE A 128 -43.32 36.56 40.18
N PHE A 129 -42.21 36.90 39.54
CA PHE A 129 -41.71 38.28 39.52
C PHE A 129 -42.77 39.28 39.02
N ARG A 130 -43.41 38.97 37.88
CA ARG A 130 -44.52 39.78 37.36
C ARG A 130 -45.63 39.95 38.39
N SER A 131 -46.06 38.84 38.99
CA SER A 131 -47.16 38.83 39.97
C SER A 131 -46.81 39.65 41.21
N SER A 132 -45.56 39.57 41.68
CA SER A 132 -45.07 40.31 42.84
C SER A 132 -44.97 41.82 42.59
N VAL A 133 -44.50 42.24 41.41
CA VAL A 133 -44.48 43.67 41.04
C VAL A 133 -45.90 44.24 41.05
N LEU A 134 -46.86 43.56 40.45
CA LEU A 134 -48.26 44.00 40.44
C LEU A 134 -48.87 43.99 41.85
N GLN A 135 -48.50 43.00 42.67
CA GLN A 135 -48.91 42.93 44.08
C GLN A 135 -48.38 44.13 44.89
N ASP A 136 -47.20 44.66 44.57
CA ASP A 136 -46.65 45.83 45.27
C ASP A 136 -47.47 47.10 44.95
N PHE A 137 -48.01 47.24 43.72
CA PHE A 137 -48.97 48.30 43.38
C PHE A 137 -50.28 48.17 44.17
N ASP A 138 -50.82 46.95 44.28
CA ASP A 138 -52.01 46.68 45.10
C ASP A 138 -51.76 47.00 46.58
N THR A 139 -50.62 46.55 47.10
CA THR A 139 -50.28 46.69 48.51
C THR A 139 -50.02 48.16 48.88
N ALA A 140 -49.43 48.94 47.96
CA ALA A 140 -49.24 50.38 48.15
C ALA A 140 -50.58 51.10 48.39
N TYR A 141 -51.59 50.81 47.58
CA TYR A 141 -52.95 51.34 47.78
C TYR A 141 -53.56 50.81 49.08
N ASP A 142 -53.47 49.49 49.32
CA ASP A 142 -54.08 48.87 50.52
C ASP A 142 -53.48 49.37 51.83
N SER A 143 -52.25 49.86 51.81
CA SER A 143 -51.61 50.44 53.00
C SER A 143 -52.28 51.74 53.49
N ILE A 144 -53.13 52.36 52.67
CA ILE A 144 -53.78 53.64 52.98
C ILE A 144 -55.30 53.67 52.79
N LYS A 145 -55.92 52.63 52.22
CA LYS A 145 -57.38 52.61 51.94
C LYS A 145 -58.28 52.95 53.13
N TRP A 146 -57.82 52.67 54.36
CA TRP A 146 -58.55 52.95 55.61
C TRP A 146 -58.07 54.19 56.36
N LYS A 147 -57.06 54.90 55.84
CA LYS A 147 -56.52 56.11 56.46
C LYS A 147 -57.30 57.33 55.98
N ASN A 148 -57.62 58.21 56.93
CA ASN A 148 -58.18 59.52 56.61
C ASN A 148 -57.03 60.43 56.17
N GLY A 149 -57.01 60.83 54.90
CA GLY A 149 -55.99 61.74 54.36
C GLY A 149 -56.16 61.96 52.86
N SER A 150 -55.58 63.05 52.36
CA SER A 150 -55.50 63.31 50.91
C SER A 150 -54.24 62.64 50.36
N PHE A 151 -54.44 61.57 49.58
CA PHE A 151 -53.37 60.81 48.95
C PHE A 151 -53.41 61.01 47.43
N THR A 152 -52.23 61.02 46.79
CA THR A 152 -52.11 61.08 45.33
C THR A 152 -51.65 59.73 44.79
N PHE A 153 -52.41 59.23 43.82
CA PHE A 153 -52.21 57.97 43.14
C PHE A 153 -51.93 58.24 41.66
N GLY A 154 -50.99 57.53 41.04
CA GLY A 154 -50.85 57.53 39.59
C GLY A 154 -51.83 56.52 38.96
N HIS A 155 -51.71 55.25 39.32
CA HIS A 155 -52.61 54.16 38.99
C HIS A 155 -53.62 53.92 40.11
N GLN A 156 -54.88 53.76 39.73
CA GLN A 156 -55.97 53.49 40.67
C GLN A 156 -56.35 52.01 40.70
N ASN A 157 -56.93 51.56 41.81
CA ASN A 157 -57.53 50.24 41.88
C ASN A 157 -59.01 50.38 41.50
N VAL A 158 -59.45 49.60 40.51
CA VAL A 158 -60.83 49.58 40.03
C VAL A 158 -61.50 48.33 40.55
N MET A 159 -62.65 48.51 41.21
CA MET A 159 -63.48 47.40 41.68
C MET A 159 -64.35 46.91 40.53
N ASN A 160 -64.13 45.66 40.09
CA ASN A 160 -65.09 44.92 39.28
C ASN A 160 -65.89 44.00 40.20
N SER A 161 -67.16 43.74 39.87
CA SER A 161 -68.15 42.98 40.65
C SER A 161 -67.67 41.62 41.21
N SER A 162 -66.61 41.04 40.67
CA SER A 162 -66.01 39.77 41.11
C SER A 162 -64.52 39.84 41.48
N ALA A 163 -63.82 40.93 41.17
CA ALA A 163 -62.37 41.03 41.34
C ALA A 163 -61.90 42.48 41.42
N ARG A 164 -60.82 42.68 42.17
CA ARG A 164 -60.12 43.96 42.19
C ARG A 164 -59.02 43.94 41.13
N ILE A 165 -59.01 44.96 40.26
CA ILE A 165 -58.02 45.07 39.19
C ILE A 165 -57.30 46.40 39.36
N THR A 166 -55.97 46.38 39.43
CA THR A 166 -55.17 47.61 39.35
C THR A 166 -55.12 48.09 37.92
N GLU A 167 -55.24 49.41 37.74
CA GLU A 167 -54.92 50.02 36.45
C GLU A 167 -53.49 49.65 36.01
N ALA A 168 -52.56 49.49 36.97
CA ALA A 168 -51.20 49.02 36.73
C ALA A 168 -51.14 47.63 36.06
N SER A 169 -52.01 46.69 36.42
CA SER A 169 -52.10 45.39 35.74
C SER A 169 -52.55 45.54 34.29
N SER A 170 -53.56 46.37 34.03
CA SER A 170 -54.05 46.63 32.67
C SER A 170 -52.98 47.35 31.82
N THR A 171 -52.27 48.31 32.43
CA THR A 171 -51.11 48.97 31.82
C THR A 171 -50.02 47.95 31.49
N PHE A 172 -49.62 47.10 32.43
CA PHE A 172 -48.59 46.07 32.22
C PHE A 172 -48.99 45.13 31.07
N ASP A 173 -50.22 44.63 31.06
CA ASP A 173 -50.73 43.79 29.96
C ASP A 173 -50.76 44.51 28.62
N GLY A 174 -51.07 45.81 28.62
CA GLY A 174 -50.97 46.69 27.46
C GLY A 174 -49.53 46.78 26.95
N LEU A 175 -48.57 47.04 27.83
CA LEU A 175 -47.14 47.14 27.50
C LEU A 175 -46.56 45.83 26.96
N MET A 176 -47.06 44.69 27.45
CA MET A 176 -46.68 43.36 26.96
C MET A 176 -47.19 43.11 25.53
N LYS A 177 -48.29 43.75 25.10
CA LYS A 177 -48.84 43.65 23.74
C LYS A 177 -48.24 44.67 22.79
N ASP A 178 -48.07 45.90 23.27
CA ASP A 178 -47.45 47.00 22.54
C ASP A 178 -46.40 47.70 23.42
N PHE A 179 -45.13 47.36 23.18
CA PHE A 179 -44.01 47.91 23.92
C PHE A 179 -43.52 49.26 23.38
N VAL A 180 -44.15 49.82 22.32
CA VAL A 180 -43.77 51.11 21.73
C VAL A 180 -43.68 52.25 22.76
N PRO A 181 -44.62 52.38 23.73
CA PRO A 181 -44.55 53.44 24.74
C PRO A 181 -43.28 53.42 25.59
N CYS A 182 -42.60 52.27 25.69
CA CYS A 182 -41.38 52.10 26.47
C CYS A 182 -40.08 52.25 25.63
N LYS A 183 -40.18 52.32 24.30
CA LYS A 183 -39.01 52.34 23.39
C LYS A 183 -38.32 53.71 23.30
N VAL A 184 -39.07 54.80 23.46
CA VAL A 184 -38.62 56.16 23.09
C VAL A 184 -37.92 56.89 24.24
N GLY A 185 -37.84 56.29 25.44
CA GLY A 185 -37.51 57.05 26.66
C GLY A 185 -38.63 58.05 26.97
N TYR A 186 -38.76 58.48 28.23
CA TYR A 186 -39.78 59.48 28.61
C TYR A 186 -39.28 60.89 28.26
N ASN A 187 -38.97 61.13 26.98
CA ASN A 187 -38.59 62.46 26.50
C ASN A 187 -39.85 63.30 26.23
N ARG A 188 -39.87 64.50 26.79
CA ARG A 188 -40.99 65.46 26.78
C ARG A 188 -41.44 65.92 25.38
N ASP A 189 -40.63 65.67 24.35
CA ASP A 189 -40.78 66.29 23.02
C ASP A 189 -41.63 65.50 22.01
N THR A 190 -42.35 64.45 22.42
CA THR A 190 -43.31 63.79 21.51
C THR A 190 -44.68 64.50 21.42
N VAL A 191 -44.77 65.75 21.90
CA VAL A 191 -45.84 66.68 21.51
C VAL A 191 -45.28 67.68 20.50
N SER A 192 -45.43 67.34 19.22
CA SER A 192 -45.56 68.24 18.07
C SER A 192 -44.85 69.60 18.15
N HIS A 193 -43.57 69.69 17.76
CA HIS A 193 -43.07 70.87 17.06
C HIS A 193 -41.94 70.53 16.08
N SER A 194 -42.02 71.23 14.95
CA SER A 194 -41.24 71.18 13.71
C SER A 194 -39.72 71.07 13.83
N GLU A 195 -39.16 70.33 12.87
CA GLU A 195 -37.79 70.33 12.37
C GLU A 195 -36.98 71.61 12.67
N GLN A 196 -35.85 71.45 13.37
CA GLN A 196 -34.71 72.33 13.14
C GLN A 196 -33.38 71.59 13.33
N LYS A 197 -32.67 71.43 12.21
CA LYS A 197 -31.31 70.89 12.08
C LYS A 197 -30.28 71.76 12.80
N GLY A 198 -29.38 71.11 13.54
CA GLY A 198 -28.03 71.57 13.90
C GLY A 198 -27.36 70.43 14.67
N ALA A 199 -26.48 69.61 14.08
CA ALA A 199 -25.08 69.87 13.72
C ALA A 199 -24.18 70.20 14.93
N GLY A 200 -23.49 69.18 15.45
CA GLY A 200 -22.21 69.32 16.17
C GLY A 200 -22.13 68.65 17.55
N SER A 201 -21.36 67.57 17.65
CA SER A 201 -20.36 67.27 18.72
C SER A 201 -19.88 65.82 18.52
N GLU A 202 -18.66 65.59 18.02
CA GLU A 202 -17.46 65.36 18.85
C GLU A 202 -17.63 64.12 19.74
N GLU A 203 -17.27 62.96 19.18
CA GLU A 203 -16.93 61.74 19.91
C GLU A 203 -15.60 61.98 20.63
N SER A 204 -15.64 62.04 21.96
CA SER A 204 -14.46 61.86 22.79
C SER A 204 -14.45 60.43 23.32
N ASP A 205 -13.48 59.64 22.87
CA ASP A 205 -13.09 58.38 23.49
C ASP A 205 -12.75 58.63 24.96
N GLN A 206 -13.48 57.99 25.87
CA GLN A 206 -13.10 57.85 27.27
C GLN A 206 -12.86 56.38 27.56
N ASP A 207 -11.60 56.11 27.88
CA ASP A 207 -11.06 54.84 28.34
C ASP A 207 -11.86 54.30 29.54
N GLU A 208 -12.12 53.00 29.49
CA GLU A 208 -12.72 52.20 30.55
C GLU A 208 -11.74 52.12 31.74
N ASP A 209 -12.01 52.92 32.78
CA ASP A 209 -11.34 52.84 34.09
C ASP A 209 -12.03 51.79 34.96
N ASP A 210 -11.21 50.93 35.53
CA ASP A 210 -11.51 49.65 36.14
C ASP A 210 -11.82 49.77 37.65
N GLY A 211 -13.02 49.34 38.02
CA GLY A 211 -13.29 48.57 39.24
C GLY A 211 -12.97 49.21 40.60
N TYR A 212 -13.91 50.02 41.12
CA TYR A 212 -14.08 50.20 42.56
C TYR A 212 -15.40 49.59 43.04
N PHE A 213 -15.28 48.51 43.82
CA PHE A 213 -16.38 47.96 44.63
C PHE A 213 -16.76 49.00 45.70
N TYR A 214 -18.01 49.46 45.69
CA TYR A 214 -18.60 50.13 46.84
C TYR A 214 -19.15 49.08 47.79
N ASP A 215 -18.65 49.08 49.03
CA ASP A 215 -19.31 48.43 50.16
C ASP A 215 -20.70 49.05 50.34
N GLU A 216 -21.71 48.18 50.35
CA GLU A 216 -23.08 48.51 50.73
C GLU A 216 -23.09 48.89 52.22
N ASP A 217 -23.45 50.13 52.54
CA ASP A 217 -24.45 50.49 53.54
C ASP A 217 -24.61 52.03 53.55
N ASP A 218 -25.87 52.49 53.55
CA ASP A 218 -26.32 53.89 53.58
C ASP A 218 -26.18 54.74 52.30
N VAL A 219 -26.91 54.34 51.24
CA VAL A 219 -27.35 55.33 50.23
C VAL A 219 -28.41 56.23 50.88
N LYS A 220 -28.01 57.44 51.26
CA LYS A 220 -28.92 58.51 51.70
C LYS A 220 -29.99 58.72 50.63
N MET A 221 -31.24 58.35 50.96
CA MET A 221 -32.41 58.47 50.07
C MET A 221 -32.88 59.91 49.81
N ASP A 222 -32.12 60.92 50.25
CA ASP A 222 -32.51 62.33 50.24
C ASP A 222 -31.96 63.14 49.06
N GLU A 223 -31.12 62.55 48.19
CA GLU A 223 -30.72 63.19 46.93
C GLU A 223 -31.76 62.93 45.83
N ALA A 224 -32.27 64.01 45.23
CA ALA A 224 -33.19 63.94 44.09
C ALA A 224 -32.53 63.17 42.93
N ASP A 225 -33.26 62.22 42.34
CA ASP A 225 -32.75 61.43 41.22
C ASP A 225 -32.43 62.36 40.03
N PRO A 226 -31.18 62.50 39.58
CA PRO A 226 -30.84 63.40 38.46
C PRO A 226 -31.55 63.00 37.15
N ASN A 227 -32.12 61.79 37.08
CA ASN A 227 -32.90 61.28 35.96
C ASN A 227 -34.39 61.14 36.30
N GLU A 228 -35.00 62.08 37.02
CA GLU A 228 -36.42 61.98 37.46
C GLU A 228 -37.40 61.69 36.31
N GLU A 229 -37.20 62.35 35.16
CA GLU A 229 -38.06 62.22 33.99
C GLU A 229 -37.66 61.06 33.06
N GLY A 230 -36.56 60.36 33.32
CA GLY A 230 -36.11 59.23 32.49
C GLY A 230 -35.47 59.63 31.15
N VAL A 231 -34.99 60.87 31.03
CA VAL A 231 -34.27 61.41 29.85
C VAL A 231 -33.00 60.61 29.55
N TYR A 232 -32.33 60.10 30.59
CA TYR A 232 -31.10 59.31 30.47
C TYR A 232 -31.37 57.79 30.48
N ASP A 233 -32.63 57.37 30.40
CA ASP A 233 -32.94 55.94 30.31
C ASP A 233 -32.43 55.37 28.98
N VAL A 234 -31.71 54.24 29.07
CA VAL A 234 -31.33 53.47 27.90
C VAL A 234 -32.59 53.06 27.14
N PRO A 235 -32.66 53.30 25.81
CA PRO A 235 -33.74 52.81 24.97
C PRO A 235 -33.89 51.29 25.11
N LEU A 236 -35.10 50.85 25.43
CA LEU A 236 -35.39 49.43 25.59
C LEU A 236 -36.01 48.89 24.30
N HIS A 237 -35.42 47.84 23.77
CA HIS A 237 -35.96 47.12 22.61
C HIS A 237 -36.71 45.87 23.07
N VAL A 238 -37.65 45.41 22.24
CA VAL A 238 -38.31 44.12 22.45
C VAL A 238 -37.24 43.03 22.32
N PRO A 239 -37.11 42.15 23.32
CA PRO A 239 -36.15 41.05 23.31
C PRO A 239 -36.27 40.16 22.08
N ASP A 240 -35.17 39.96 21.35
CA ASP A 240 -35.11 39.03 20.23
C ASP A 240 -34.62 37.66 20.70
N SER A 241 -35.55 36.72 20.89
CA SER A 241 -35.23 35.33 21.24
C SER A 241 -34.36 34.62 20.18
N ALA A 242 -34.43 35.02 18.90
CA ALA A 242 -33.63 34.41 17.84
C ALA A 242 -32.14 34.75 17.98
N SER A 243 -31.80 35.97 18.43
CA SER A 243 -30.42 36.38 18.70
C SER A 243 -29.75 35.54 19.80
N VAL A 244 -30.50 35.15 20.83
CA VAL A 244 -30.01 34.33 21.95
C VAL A 244 -29.78 32.89 21.50
N GLU A 245 -30.68 32.34 20.69
CA GLU A 245 -30.54 30.99 20.14
C GLU A 245 -29.43 30.86 19.12
N ALA A 246 -29.31 31.87 18.24
CA ALA A 246 -28.31 31.93 17.19
C ALA A 246 -26.92 32.35 17.70
N SER A 247 -26.81 32.79 18.97
CA SER A 247 -25.53 33.19 19.54
C SER A 247 -24.56 32.02 19.53
N ARG A 248 -23.50 32.14 18.72
CA ARG A 248 -22.50 31.07 18.56
C ARG A 248 -21.59 30.95 19.77
N ASN A 249 -21.35 32.04 20.48
CA ASN A 249 -20.51 32.07 21.66
C ASN A 249 -21.35 32.25 22.93
N LEU A 250 -21.57 31.15 23.64
CA LEU A 250 -22.32 31.13 24.89
C LEU A 250 -21.61 31.89 26.04
N THR A 251 -20.28 32.02 25.97
CA THR A 251 -19.50 32.82 26.92
C THR A 251 -19.73 34.31 26.68
N ASP A 252 -19.72 34.75 25.43
CA ASP A 252 -20.04 36.15 25.08
C ASP A 252 -21.50 36.46 25.42
N LEU A 253 -22.41 35.52 25.18
CA LEU A 253 -23.81 35.66 25.58
C LEU A 253 -23.95 35.88 27.08
N LYS A 254 -23.21 35.13 27.90
CA LYS A 254 -23.19 35.27 29.36
C LYS A 254 -22.73 36.66 29.80
N LEU A 255 -21.60 37.12 29.28
CA LEU A 255 -21.04 38.44 29.61
C LEU A 255 -22.00 39.56 29.17
N ASN A 256 -22.46 39.52 27.92
CA ASN A 256 -23.32 40.55 27.35
C ASN A 256 -24.67 40.65 28.06
N LYS A 257 -25.30 39.51 28.40
CA LYS A 257 -26.60 39.51 29.11
C LYS A 257 -26.46 39.97 30.55
N THR A 258 -25.39 39.58 31.24
CA THR A 258 -25.16 40.01 32.63
C THR A 258 -24.96 41.53 32.70
N ALA A 259 -24.10 42.08 31.84
CA ALA A 259 -23.87 43.53 31.75
C ALA A 259 -25.15 44.30 31.35
N LEU A 260 -25.94 43.75 30.41
CA LEU A 260 -27.22 44.34 30.02
C LEU A 260 -28.20 44.40 31.20
N TRP A 261 -28.35 43.31 31.96
CA TRP A 261 -29.27 43.27 33.09
C TRP A 261 -28.83 44.18 34.24
N GLU A 262 -27.54 44.28 34.53
CA GLU A 262 -27.00 45.24 35.50
C GLU A 262 -27.27 46.68 35.08
N LYS A 263 -27.06 47.01 33.80
CA LYS A 263 -27.36 48.34 33.26
C LYS A 263 -28.85 48.68 33.38
N VAL A 264 -29.74 47.75 33.03
CA VAL A 264 -31.19 47.98 33.14
C VAL A 264 -31.66 47.97 34.60
N MET A 265 -30.97 47.25 35.50
CA MET A 265 -31.21 47.31 36.94
C MET A 265 -30.95 48.71 37.47
N GLY A 266 -29.84 49.36 37.08
CA GLY A 266 -29.57 50.75 37.42
C GLY A 266 -30.71 51.69 36.98
N ASN A 267 -31.22 51.51 35.76
CA ASN A 267 -32.37 52.27 35.25
C ASN A 267 -33.67 51.98 36.01
N ALA A 268 -33.90 50.73 36.42
CA ALA A 268 -35.07 50.36 37.23
C ALA A 268 -34.99 50.95 38.64
N GLN A 269 -33.81 50.98 39.28
CA GLN A 269 -33.62 51.66 40.56
C GLN A 269 -33.86 53.16 40.44
N SER A 270 -33.39 53.80 39.37
CA SER A 270 -33.70 55.20 39.07
C SER A 270 -35.21 55.41 38.92
N ALA A 271 -35.89 54.61 38.08
CA ALA A 271 -37.34 54.70 37.92
C ALA A 271 -38.11 54.51 39.24
N VAL A 272 -37.69 53.56 40.09
CA VAL A 272 -38.26 53.36 41.42
C VAL A 272 -38.01 54.58 42.31
N ARG A 273 -36.78 55.11 42.38
CA ARG A 273 -36.43 56.32 43.15
C ARG A 273 -37.19 57.56 42.68
N ALA A 274 -37.44 57.70 41.38
CA ALA A 274 -38.23 58.80 40.84
C ALA A 274 -39.67 58.83 41.41
N MET A 275 -40.21 57.70 41.86
CA MET A 275 -41.51 57.67 42.55
C MET A 275 -41.45 58.19 43.99
N ASN A 276 -40.26 58.41 44.57
CA ASN A 276 -40.05 58.90 45.95
C ASN A 276 -40.21 60.42 46.08
N VAL A 277 -41.34 60.99 45.65
CA VAL A 277 -41.54 62.45 45.64
C VAL A 277 -42.72 62.93 46.45
N SER A 278 -42.71 64.22 46.78
CA SER A 278 -43.86 64.91 47.38
C SER A 278 -44.94 65.14 46.31
N THR A 279 -46.22 65.14 46.71
CA THR A 279 -47.34 65.25 45.76
C THR A 279 -48.30 66.38 46.12
N PHE A 280 -49.05 66.88 45.14
CA PHE A 280 -50.12 67.86 45.36
C PHE A 280 -51.32 67.59 44.44
N VAL A 281 -52.48 68.11 44.81
CA VAL A 281 -53.67 68.16 43.95
C VAL A 281 -54.05 69.62 43.70
N GLN A 282 -54.31 69.95 42.43
CA GLN A 282 -54.82 71.25 42.01
C GLN A 282 -56.28 71.09 41.58
N HIS A 283 -57.21 71.62 42.37
CA HIS A 283 -58.60 71.75 41.94
C HIS A 283 -58.76 73.02 41.10
N THR A 284 -59.62 72.97 40.08
CA THR A 284 -59.90 74.11 39.21
C THR A 284 -60.36 75.30 40.07
N ASN A 285 -59.61 76.41 40.04
CA ASN A 285 -59.84 77.63 40.84
C ASN A 285 -59.57 77.55 42.36
N GLN A 286 -58.76 76.58 42.84
CA GLN A 286 -58.31 76.53 44.26
C GLN A 286 -56.77 76.48 44.39
N PRO A 287 -56.21 76.95 45.52
CA PRO A 287 -54.78 76.83 45.82
C PRO A 287 -54.34 75.36 45.90
N PHE A 288 -53.04 75.11 45.67
CA PHE A 288 -52.45 73.78 45.73
C PHE A 288 -52.61 73.17 47.14
N PHE A 289 -53.13 71.95 47.21
CA PHE A 289 -53.17 71.16 48.45
C PHE A 289 -52.11 70.07 48.39
N TYR A 290 -51.18 70.09 49.33
CA TYR A 290 -50.20 69.02 49.46
C TYR A 290 -50.89 67.72 49.86
N THR A 291 -50.60 66.67 49.10
CA THR A 291 -51.08 65.32 49.34
C THR A 291 -49.91 64.43 49.69
N GLN A 292 -50.20 63.32 50.36
CA GLN A 292 -49.18 62.33 50.63
C GLN A 292 -49.07 61.34 49.48
N ASN A 293 -47.84 61.03 49.07
CA ASN A 293 -47.56 60.04 48.03
C ASN A 293 -47.70 58.63 48.60
N ILE A 294 -48.48 57.78 47.93
CA ILE A 294 -48.74 56.39 48.36
C ILE A 294 -47.49 55.55 48.50
N TRP A 295 -46.47 55.80 47.67
CA TRP A 295 -45.23 55.01 47.67
C TRP A 295 -44.35 55.28 48.89
N ARG A 296 -44.57 56.42 49.57
CA ARG A 296 -43.84 56.87 50.77
C ARG A 296 -44.58 56.58 52.07
N GLN A 297 -45.70 55.85 52.02
CA GLN A 297 -46.65 55.73 53.13
C GLN A 297 -46.22 54.78 54.24
N GLY A 298 -45.28 55.22 55.07
CA GLY A 298 -44.82 54.46 56.24
C GLY A 298 -44.39 53.04 55.87
N THR A 299 -44.06 52.23 56.87
CA THR A 299 -43.78 50.83 56.61
C THR A 299 -45.09 50.07 56.39
N ILE A 300 -45.15 49.30 55.30
CA ILE A 300 -46.25 48.38 55.04
C ILE A 300 -46.14 47.25 56.06
N ASN A 301 -47.17 47.11 56.88
CA ASN A 301 -47.35 45.95 57.74
C ASN A 301 -48.56 45.15 57.25
N LYS A 302 -48.31 44.11 56.44
CA LYS A 302 -49.38 43.25 55.92
C LYS A 302 -50.19 42.56 57.02
N THR A 303 -49.58 42.32 58.19
CA THR A 303 -50.30 41.80 59.37
C THR A 303 -51.37 42.78 59.83
N ASP A 304 -51.01 44.06 59.95
CA ASP A 304 -51.93 45.11 60.40
C ASP A 304 -53.03 45.35 59.37
N MET A 305 -52.68 45.35 58.09
CA MET A 305 -53.65 45.49 56.99
C MET A 305 -54.66 44.34 57.00
N PHE A 306 -54.18 43.10 57.13
CA PHE A 306 -55.04 41.93 57.26
C PHE A 306 -55.97 42.03 58.48
N GLN A 307 -55.45 42.44 59.64
CA GLN A 307 -56.24 42.62 60.85
C GLN A 307 -57.30 43.73 60.70
N GLN A 308 -56.98 44.82 60.02
CA GLN A 308 -57.92 45.89 59.72
C GLN A 308 -59.04 45.41 58.80
N ASP A 309 -58.72 44.71 57.70
CA ASP A 309 -59.74 44.15 56.82
C ASP A 309 -60.64 43.14 57.55
N CYS A 310 -60.06 42.33 58.43
CA CYS A 310 -60.80 41.43 59.30
C CYS A 310 -61.75 42.16 60.26
N ALA A 311 -61.38 43.34 60.75
CA ALA A 311 -62.27 44.16 61.58
C ALA A 311 -63.44 44.71 60.73
N PHE A 312 -63.14 45.28 59.56
CA PHE A 312 -64.16 45.85 58.67
C PHE A 312 -65.17 44.83 58.16
N VAL A 313 -64.76 43.59 57.84
CA VAL A 313 -65.71 42.54 57.43
C VAL A 313 -66.68 42.18 58.56
N LYS A 314 -66.29 42.35 59.84
CA LYS A 314 -67.11 42.04 61.02
C LYS A 314 -68.00 43.19 61.49
N GLU A 315 -67.73 44.42 61.06
CA GLU A 315 -68.50 45.59 61.47
C GLU A 315 -69.99 45.43 61.11
N THR A 316 -70.86 45.84 62.03
CA THR A 316 -72.32 45.77 61.90
C THR A 316 -72.92 46.95 61.13
N GLU A 317 -72.10 47.89 60.63
CA GLU A 317 -72.53 49.13 59.98
C GLU A 317 -72.94 49.02 58.50
N GLN A 318 -73.68 50.03 58.04
CA GLN A 318 -74.39 50.18 56.76
C GLN A 318 -73.50 50.35 55.51
N ASN A 319 -72.16 50.39 55.63
CA ASN A 319 -71.29 50.64 54.48
C ASN A 319 -70.94 49.35 53.71
N LEU A 320 -71.92 48.87 52.94
CA LEU A 320 -71.83 47.66 52.12
C LEU A 320 -70.58 47.64 51.23
N THR A 321 -70.15 48.80 50.73
CA THR A 321 -68.97 48.95 49.88
C THR A 321 -67.68 48.61 50.64
N ARG A 322 -67.48 49.15 51.85
CA ARG A 322 -66.28 48.86 52.65
C ARG A 322 -66.17 47.40 53.06
N ARG A 323 -67.30 46.76 53.41
CA ARG A 323 -67.33 45.32 53.74
C ARG A 323 -67.02 44.45 52.52
N THR A 324 -67.56 44.82 51.36
CA THR A 324 -67.26 44.14 50.09
C THR A 324 -65.78 44.27 49.73
N GLU A 325 -65.21 45.47 49.87
CA GLU A 325 -63.79 45.74 49.59
C GLU A 325 -62.85 45.02 50.57
N ALA A 326 -63.15 45.05 51.87
CA ALA A 326 -62.41 44.30 52.88
C ALA A 326 -62.51 42.78 52.64
N CYS A 327 -63.69 42.26 52.28
CA CYS A 327 -63.87 40.85 51.93
C CYS A 327 -63.03 40.46 50.70
N LEU A 328 -63.00 41.30 49.66
CA LEU A 328 -62.21 41.04 48.45
C LEU A 328 -60.70 41.12 48.71
N SER A 329 -60.24 42.06 49.55
CA SER A 329 -58.83 42.17 49.94
C SER A 329 -58.39 40.99 50.82
N LEU A 330 -59.25 40.51 51.72
CA LEU A 330 -59.02 39.27 52.48
C LEU A 330 -59.00 38.06 51.57
N LYS A 331 -59.97 37.90 50.67
CA LYS A 331 -60.01 36.80 49.70
C LYS A 331 -58.71 36.76 48.89
N ALA A 332 -58.26 37.90 48.36
CA ALA A 332 -57.00 38.01 47.61
C ALA A 332 -55.78 37.68 48.48
N THR A 333 -55.73 38.15 49.73
CA THR A 333 -54.62 37.87 50.66
C THR A 333 -54.57 36.39 51.06
N LEU A 334 -55.73 35.78 51.31
CA LEU A 334 -55.86 34.35 51.66
C LEU A 334 -55.52 33.46 50.46
N TYR A 335 -55.98 33.84 49.26
CA TYR A 335 -55.61 33.18 48.02
C TYR A 335 -54.10 33.24 47.78
N ALA A 336 -53.50 34.42 47.89
CA ALA A 336 -52.05 34.59 47.75
C ALA A 336 -51.26 33.83 48.83
N ALA A 337 -51.76 33.77 50.08
CA ALA A 337 -51.16 32.98 51.14
C ALA A 337 -51.34 31.47 50.96
N GLY A 338 -52.44 31.03 50.33
CA GLY A 338 -52.71 29.63 50.00
C GLY A 338 -51.90 29.15 48.80
N GLU A 339 -51.98 29.85 47.67
CA GLU A 339 -51.23 29.54 46.44
C GLU A 339 -49.74 29.78 46.59
N GLY A 340 -49.33 30.88 47.23
CA GLY A 340 -47.92 31.19 47.46
C GLY A 340 -47.25 30.10 48.28
N VAL A 341 -47.96 29.47 49.20
CA VAL A 341 -47.42 28.37 50.02
C VAL A 341 -47.43 27.02 49.28
N VAL A 342 -48.27 26.81 48.27
CA VAL A 342 -48.28 25.59 47.43
C VAL A 342 -47.22 25.69 46.33
N SER A 343 -47.20 26.79 45.58
CA SER A 343 -46.21 27.05 44.52
C SER A 343 -44.79 27.14 45.07
N VAL A 344 -44.59 27.83 46.20
CA VAL A 344 -43.27 27.92 46.84
C VAL A 344 -42.87 26.58 47.48
N ASN A 345 -43.79 25.80 48.10
CA ASN A 345 -43.41 24.46 48.58
C ASN A 345 -43.04 23.52 47.43
N ASP A 346 -43.75 23.55 46.30
CA ASP A 346 -43.42 22.72 45.15
C ASP A 346 -42.05 23.11 44.56
N LEU A 347 -41.68 24.39 44.60
CA LEU A 347 -40.36 24.89 44.23
C LEU A 347 -39.27 24.56 45.28
N PHE A 348 -39.60 24.58 46.57
CA PHE A 348 -38.70 24.24 47.67
C PHE A 348 -38.42 22.73 47.76
N MET A 349 -39.42 21.88 47.53
CA MET A 349 -39.29 20.41 47.49
C MET A 349 -38.46 19.94 46.28
N ASN A 350 -38.32 20.77 45.25
CA ASN A 350 -37.45 20.57 44.10
C ASN A 350 -35.99 21.06 44.31
N GLY A 351 -35.57 21.33 45.55
CA GLY A 351 -34.16 21.50 45.92
C GLY A 351 -33.66 22.94 46.07
N ILE A 352 -34.56 23.94 46.19
CA ILE A 352 -34.21 25.35 46.35
C ILE A 352 -34.44 25.80 47.80
N ALA A 353 -33.99 25.00 48.77
CA ALA A 353 -34.07 25.39 50.17
C ALA A 353 -33.04 26.48 50.47
N GLY A 354 -33.51 27.73 50.66
CA GLY A 354 -32.71 28.81 51.25
C GLY A 354 -32.13 29.86 50.29
N ASP A 355 -32.59 29.93 49.04
CA ASP A 355 -32.14 30.98 48.11
C ASP A 355 -32.77 32.33 48.51
N LEU A 356 -32.02 33.17 49.24
CA LEU A 356 -32.43 34.51 49.71
C LEU A 356 -33.01 35.43 48.60
N PRO A 357 -32.53 35.38 47.34
CA PRO A 357 -33.16 36.10 46.24
C PRO A 357 -34.60 35.62 45.97
N LEU A 358 -34.89 34.33 46.08
CA LEU A 358 -36.21 33.78 45.78
C LEU A 358 -37.25 34.23 46.83
N THR A 359 -36.91 34.23 48.12
CA THR A 359 -37.79 34.75 49.18
C THR A 359 -38.07 36.23 48.99
N ASN A 360 -37.08 36.98 48.51
CA ASN A 360 -37.21 38.40 48.18
C ASN A 360 -37.97 38.68 46.88
N ILE A 361 -38.17 37.71 45.98
CA ILE A 361 -39.06 37.84 44.80
C ILE A 361 -40.49 37.40 45.14
N THR A 362 -40.66 36.34 45.94
CA THR A 362 -41.94 35.61 46.10
C THR A 362 -42.91 36.21 47.11
N GLY A 363 -42.47 37.05 48.07
CA GLY A 363 -43.45 37.61 49.00
C GLY A 363 -42.93 38.57 50.05
N TYR A 364 -43.83 38.90 50.97
CA TYR A 364 -43.61 39.78 52.13
C TYR A 364 -43.11 39.01 53.37
N GLN A 365 -42.65 37.77 53.15
CA GLN A 365 -42.18 36.83 54.18
C GLN A 365 -43.19 36.64 55.32
N CYS A 366 -44.45 36.44 54.96
CA CYS A 366 -45.52 36.15 55.91
C CYS A 366 -45.49 34.67 56.28
N SER A 367 -45.42 34.37 57.59
CA SER A 367 -45.61 33.01 58.12
C SER A 367 -47.09 32.75 58.36
N VAL A 368 -47.54 31.54 58.00
CA VAL A 368 -48.88 31.01 58.32
C VAL A 368 -48.69 29.67 59.02
N VAL A 369 -48.98 29.61 60.33
CA VAL A 369 -48.65 28.44 61.17
C VAL A 369 -49.87 27.54 61.42
N GLY A 370 -49.69 26.22 61.32
CA GLY A 370 -50.65 25.22 61.81
C GLY A 370 -51.98 25.18 61.05
N GLU A 371 -53.10 25.09 61.78
CA GLU A 371 -54.47 25.01 61.24
C GLU A 371 -54.86 26.21 60.37
N ALA A 372 -54.19 27.35 60.53
CA ALA A 372 -54.38 28.54 59.72
C ALA A 372 -54.08 28.31 58.22
N ARG A 373 -53.11 27.44 57.90
CA ARG A 373 -52.73 27.13 56.51
C ARG A 373 -53.86 26.41 55.77
N THR A 374 -54.47 25.40 56.41
CA THR A 374 -55.61 24.66 55.85
C THR A 374 -56.81 25.57 55.65
N MET A 375 -57.05 26.50 56.58
CA MET A 375 -58.14 27.48 56.48
C MET A 375 -57.92 28.49 55.33
N CYS A 376 -56.69 28.94 55.08
CA CYS A 376 -56.39 29.78 53.91
C CYS A 376 -56.66 29.05 52.59
N LEU A 377 -56.34 27.74 52.51
CA LEU A 377 -56.60 26.94 51.32
C LEU A 377 -58.10 26.72 51.08
N VAL A 378 -58.85 26.38 52.14
CA VAL A 378 -60.30 26.13 52.07
C VAL A 378 -61.05 27.42 51.69
N HIS A 379 -60.81 28.53 52.38
CA HIS A 379 -61.54 29.78 52.12
C HIS A 379 -60.95 30.64 51.00
N GLY A 380 -59.73 30.35 50.57
CA GLY A 380 -59.13 30.93 49.37
C GLY A 380 -59.71 30.30 48.08
N GLN A 381 -60.03 29.01 48.11
CA GLN A 381 -60.57 28.27 46.95
C GLN A 381 -62.10 28.32 46.84
N GLU A 382 -62.83 28.58 47.93
CA GLU A 382 -64.29 28.73 47.88
C GLU A 382 -64.71 29.98 47.07
N ASP A 383 -65.84 29.87 46.36
CA ASP A 383 -66.57 30.98 45.75
C ASP A 383 -67.19 31.89 46.83
N VAL A 384 -66.34 32.46 47.69
CA VAL A 384 -66.72 33.54 48.59
C VAL A 384 -67.20 34.68 47.71
N ASN A 385 -68.51 34.78 47.59
CA ASN A 385 -69.18 35.88 46.92
C ASN A 385 -69.21 37.05 47.89
N CYS A 386 -68.24 37.97 47.78
CA CYS A 386 -68.13 39.13 48.66
C CYS A 386 -69.30 40.14 48.53
N THR A 387 -70.27 39.89 47.64
CA THR A 387 -71.51 40.66 47.54
C THR A 387 -72.66 40.09 48.39
N ASP A 388 -72.52 38.85 48.90
CA ASP A 388 -73.50 38.20 49.80
C ASP A 388 -73.18 38.51 51.28
N LYS A 389 -74.22 38.79 52.08
CA LYS A 389 -74.06 39.03 53.52
C LYS A 389 -73.64 37.78 54.29
N ASN A 390 -74.06 36.59 53.85
CA ASN A 390 -73.76 35.34 54.55
C ASN A 390 -72.28 34.96 54.45
N THR A 391 -71.61 35.33 53.36
CA THR A 391 -70.19 35.06 53.14
C THR A 391 -69.29 35.96 54.00
N TRP A 392 -69.76 37.15 54.39
CA TRP A 392 -69.03 38.02 55.34
C TRP A 392 -68.93 37.40 56.73
N THR A 393 -69.97 36.72 57.19
CA THR A 393 -69.91 35.99 58.48
C THR A 393 -68.91 34.83 58.40
N ALA A 394 -68.88 34.09 57.30
CA ALA A 394 -67.90 33.04 57.07
C ALA A 394 -66.46 33.60 57.04
N MET A 395 -66.24 34.69 56.30
CA MET A 395 -64.94 35.38 56.23
C MET A 395 -64.51 35.97 57.58
N GLY A 396 -65.44 36.55 58.34
CA GLY A 396 -65.20 37.02 59.69
C GLY A 396 -64.78 35.90 60.65
N ASN A 397 -65.45 34.75 60.59
CA ASN A 397 -65.08 33.57 61.37
C ASN A 397 -63.71 33.01 60.95
N ALA A 398 -63.38 33.04 59.66
CA ALA A 398 -62.05 32.68 59.16
C ALA A 398 -60.98 33.62 59.73
N CYS A 399 -61.24 34.93 59.72
CA CYS A 399 -60.37 35.95 60.32
C CYS A 399 -60.06 35.70 61.80
N ASP A 400 -61.03 35.28 62.63
CA ASP A 400 -60.77 34.97 64.05
C ASP A 400 -59.76 33.83 64.22
N LYS A 401 -59.84 32.81 63.36
CA LYS A 401 -58.93 31.67 63.37
C LYS A 401 -57.55 32.02 62.84
N LEU A 402 -57.48 32.92 61.85
CA LEU A 402 -56.22 33.32 61.20
C LEU A 402 -55.46 34.41 61.96
N ARG A 403 -56.13 35.16 62.84
CA ARG A 403 -55.54 36.29 63.58
C ARG A 403 -54.28 35.94 64.37
N MET A 404 -54.19 34.71 64.87
CA MET A 404 -53.03 34.23 65.66
C MET A 404 -51.93 33.60 64.80
N GLY A 405 -52.23 33.23 63.54
CA GLY A 405 -51.34 32.45 62.69
C GLY A 405 -50.70 33.22 61.54
N PHE A 406 -51.25 34.37 61.12
CA PHE A 406 -50.72 35.18 60.02
C PHE A 406 -49.82 36.30 60.55
N GLN A 407 -48.52 36.21 60.32
CA GLN A 407 -47.55 37.24 60.75
C GLN A 407 -46.52 37.50 59.64
N CYS A 408 -46.34 38.77 59.29
CA CYS A 408 -45.30 39.23 58.37
C CYS A 408 -44.28 40.08 59.15
N GLU A 409 -43.05 39.59 59.28
CA GLU A 409 -42.01 40.21 60.11
C GLU A 409 -41.33 41.40 59.41
N VAL A 410 -41.31 41.42 58.08
CA VAL A 410 -40.57 42.42 57.31
C VAL A 410 -41.39 43.69 57.11
N LYS A 411 -40.90 44.80 57.66
CA LYS A 411 -41.48 46.14 57.55
C LYS A 411 -40.66 46.97 56.56
N LYS A 412 -41.24 47.23 55.38
CA LYS A 412 -40.67 48.09 54.33
C LYS A 412 -41.79 48.94 53.72
N THR A 413 -41.47 50.13 53.25
CA THR A 413 -42.35 50.96 52.43
C THR A 413 -42.64 50.28 51.08
N ALA A 414 -43.68 50.72 50.36
CA ALA A 414 -44.00 50.17 49.03
C ALA A 414 -42.83 50.29 48.05
N ILE A 415 -42.14 51.43 48.09
CA ILE A 415 -41.02 51.74 47.20
C ILE A 415 -39.79 50.86 47.50
N GLU A 416 -39.52 50.58 48.78
CA GLU A 416 -38.45 49.67 49.19
C GLU A 416 -38.72 48.23 48.79
N TRP A 417 -39.98 47.77 48.87
CA TRP A 417 -40.37 46.45 48.38
C TRP A 417 -40.14 46.31 46.89
N LEU A 418 -40.60 47.28 46.10
CA LEU A 418 -40.45 47.26 44.66
C LEU A 418 -38.96 47.28 44.25
N GLY A 419 -38.15 48.12 44.88
CA GLY A 419 -36.70 48.15 44.65
C GLY A 419 -36.00 46.83 45.02
N LEU A 420 -36.45 46.17 46.09
CA LEU A 420 -35.96 44.84 46.47
C LEU A 420 -36.33 43.76 45.44
N ARG A 421 -37.55 43.78 44.87
CA ARG A 421 -37.98 42.81 43.84
C ARG A 421 -37.07 42.83 42.63
N PHE A 422 -36.78 44.02 42.10
CA PHE A 422 -35.89 44.14 40.93
C PHE A 422 -34.47 43.64 41.24
N ARG A 423 -33.90 44.00 42.39
CA ARG A 423 -32.56 43.52 42.78
C ARG A 423 -32.51 42.00 42.90
N ALA A 424 -33.49 41.43 43.59
CA ALA A 424 -33.57 39.99 43.79
C ALA A 424 -33.80 39.25 42.47
N ALA A 425 -34.64 39.78 41.58
CA ALA A 425 -34.88 39.27 40.24
C ALA A 425 -33.59 39.20 39.42
N VAL A 426 -32.83 40.29 39.33
CA VAL A 426 -31.58 40.33 38.56
C VAL A 426 -30.52 39.38 39.14
N ALA A 427 -30.34 39.38 40.46
CA ALA A 427 -29.43 38.43 41.11
C ALA A 427 -29.79 36.98 40.76
N PHE A 428 -31.07 36.63 40.86
CA PHE A 428 -31.56 35.29 40.53
C PHE A 428 -31.36 34.94 39.04
N MET A 429 -31.71 35.86 38.12
CA MET A 429 -31.48 35.69 36.68
C MET A 429 -30.01 35.43 36.38
N THR A 430 -29.11 36.25 36.91
CA THR A 430 -27.67 36.12 36.69
C THR A 430 -27.15 34.77 37.18
N THR A 431 -27.54 34.34 38.39
CA THR A 431 -27.17 33.03 38.92
C THR A 431 -27.67 31.88 38.04
N ARG A 432 -28.95 31.91 37.64
CA ARG A 432 -29.53 30.83 36.81
C ARG A 432 -28.96 30.82 35.41
N LEU A 433 -28.69 31.99 34.83
CA LEU A 433 -28.02 32.12 33.54
C LEU A 433 -26.63 31.50 33.61
N HIS A 434 -25.86 31.85 34.63
CA HIS A 434 -24.50 31.33 34.84
C HIS A 434 -24.49 29.81 34.94
N LEU A 435 -25.39 29.23 35.75
CA LEU A 435 -25.50 27.78 35.90
C LEU A 435 -25.90 27.10 34.58
N ALA A 436 -26.97 27.59 33.93
CA ALA A 436 -27.48 27.00 32.70
C ALA A 436 -26.45 27.07 31.55
N LEU A 437 -25.79 28.22 31.38
CA LEU A 437 -24.80 28.41 30.31
C LEU A 437 -23.50 27.64 30.59
N ASN A 438 -23.03 27.57 31.83
CA ASN A 438 -21.83 26.80 32.15
C ASN A 438 -22.03 25.31 31.83
N ASP A 439 -23.18 24.74 32.19
CA ASP A 439 -23.48 23.34 31.90
C ASP A 439 -23.65 23.11 30.41
N LEU A 440 -24.30 24.04 29.70
CA LEU A 440 -24.48 23.97 28.25
C LEU A 440 -23.14 24.06 27.50
N VAL A 441 -22.25 24.99 27.87
CA VAL A 441 -20.89 25.11 27.31
C VAL A 441 -20.10 23.83 27.54
N LYS A 442 -20.10 23.29 28.77
CA LYS A 442 -19.41 22.03 29.09
C LYS A 442 -19.94 20.87 28.26
N ALA A 443 -21.25 20.80 28.06
CA ALA A 443 -21.90 19.76 27.26
C ALA A 443 -21.51 19.86 25.78
N GLU A 444 -21.61 21.05 25.19
CA GLU A 444 -21.26 21.31 23.79
C GLU A 444 -19.78 21.03 23.52
N GLU A 445 -18.90 21.56 24.35
CA GLU A 445 -17.45 21.42 24.14
C GLU A 445 -17.00 19.96 24.27
N ARG A 446 -17.53 19.20 25.24
CA ARG A 446 -17.18 17.77 25.41
C ARG A 446 -17.57 16.94 24.20
N VAL A 447 -18.80 17.09 23.70
CA VAL A 447 -19.28 16.35 22.53
C VAL A 447 -18.52 16.77 21.29
N ARG A 448 -18.35 18.08 21.09
CA ARG A 448 -17.64 18.65 19.94
C ARG A 448 -16.19 18.17 19.88
N SER A 449 -15.42 18.36 20.96
CA SER A 449 -14.02 17.95 21.02
C SER A 449 -13.86 16.43 20.82
N SER A 450 -14.73 15.62 21.43
CA SER A 450 -14.69 14.16 21.25
C SER A 450 -15.04 13.74 19.83
N LEU A 451 -16.02 14.40 19.20
CA LEU A 451 -16.40 14.14 17.81
C LEU A 451 -15.27 14.51 16.85
N ILE A 452 -14.63 15.68 17.04
CA ILE A 452 -13.47 16.11 16.25
C ILE A 452 -12.34 15.09 16.37
N ASN A 453 -12.04 14.59 17.57
CA ASN A 453 -11.01 13.57 17.77
C ASN A 453 -11.33 12.29 17.00
N VAL A 454 -12.56 11.80 17.08
CA VAL A 454 -13.01 10.63 16.32
C VAL A 454 -12.88 10.85 14.81
N LEU A 455 -13.30 12.01 14.30
CA LEU A 455 -13.18 12.35 12.88
C LEU A 455 -11.70 12.41 12.44
N ASN A 456 -10.83 13.00 13.26
CA ASN A 456 -9.40 13.07 13.00
C ASN A 456 -8.73 11.69 13.03
N GLU A 457 -9.09 10.82 13.99
CA GLU A 457 -8.60 9.44 14.05
C GLU A 457 -9.01 8.64 12.81
N LYS A 458 -10.28 8.72 12.41
CA LYS A 458 -10.78 8.04 11.20
C LYS A 458 -10.13 8.60 9.93
N ARG A 459 -9.92 9.92 9.86
CA ARG A 459 -9.19 10.57 8.77
C ARG A 459 -7.72 10.13 8.70
N SER A 460 -7.05 10.04 9.85
CA SER A 460 -5.66 9.55 9.92
C SER A 460 -5.56 8.09 9.46
N ALA A 461 -6.44 7.22 9.95
CA ALA A 461 -6.52 5.82 9.51
C ALA A 461 -6.81 5.72 8.00
N PHE A 462 -7.68 6.58 7.48
CA PHE A 462 -7.94 6.69 6.05
C PHE A 462 -6.68 7.09 5.25
N CYS A 463 -5.97 8.14 5.68
CA CYS A 463 -4.76 8.58 4.99
C CYS A 463 -3.64 7.52 5.04
N GLN A 464 -3.52 6.77 6.15
CA GLN A 464 -2.62 5.63 6.21
C GLN A 464 -3.00 4.54 5.21
N LEU A 465 -4.29 4.21 5.10
CA LEU A 465 -4.78 3.23 4.13
C LEU A 465 -4.51 3.68 2.69
N GLN A 466 -4.74 4.95 2.35
CA GLN A 466 -4.39 5.53 1.05
C GLN A 466 -2.88 5.46 0.77
N GLY A 467 -2.03 5.70 1.79
CA GLY A 467 -0.59 5.52 1.67
C GLY A 467 -0.20 4.07 1.39
N HIS A 468 -0.80 3.10 2.09
CA HIS A 468 -0.60 1.67 1.83
C HIS A 468 -1.04 1.27 0.42
N LEU A 469 -2.16 1.83 -0.04
CA LEU A 469 -2.72 1.62 -1.38
C LEU A 469 -1.75 2.03 -2.48
N LEU A 470 -1.26 3.27 -2.43
CA LEU A 470 -0.29 3.81 -3.39
C LEU A 470 1.02 3.02 -3.40
N ASN A 471 1.46 2.58 -2.22
CA ASN A 471 2.66 1.74 -2.12
C ASN A 471 2.46 0.38 -2.80
N ALA A 472 1.28 -0.23 -2.61
CA ALA A 472 0.99 -1.50 -3.24
C ALA A 472 0.81 -1.39 -4.76
N GLU A 473 0.19 -0.32 -5.26
CA GLU A 473 0.13 -0.05 -6.70
C GLU A 473 1.53 0.02 -7.32
N LYS A 474 2.48 0.68 -6.63
CA LYS A 474 3.88 0.72 -7.05
C LYS A 474 4.54 -0.66 -7.06
N GLU A 475 4.34 -1.46 -6.02
CA GLU A 475 4.88 -2.84 -5.94
C GLU A 475 4.30 -3.73 -7.04
N ILE A 476 3.00 -3.62 -7.34
CA ILE A 476 2.36 -4.36 -8.45
C ILE A 476 2.94 -3.93 -9.80
N ALA A 477 3.16 -2.64 -10.02
CA ALA A 477 3.77 -2.13 -11.24
C ALA A 477 5.21 -2.62 -11.41
N LEU A 478 6.00 -2.64 -10.33
CA LEU A 478 7.35 -3.22 -10.28
C LEU A 478 7.33 -4.70 -10.63
N PHE A 479 6.42 -5.47 -10.04
CA PHE A 479 6.28 -6.90 -10.31
C PHE A 479 5.93 -7.17 -11.78
N LYS A 480 4.96 -6.46 -12.37
CA LYS A 480 4.61 -6.59 -13.80
C LYS A 480 5.80 -6.30 -14.71
N LYS A 481 6.60 -5.28 -14.38
CA LYS A 481 7.81 -4.94 -15.14
C LYS A 481 8.88 -6.04 -15.03
N GLN A 482 9.06 -6.61 -13.83
CA GLN A 482 9.97 -7.73 -13.62
C GLN A 482 9.52 -8.99 -14.35
N GLU A 483 8.23 -9.34 -14.29
CA GLU A 483 7.64 -10.49 -15.01
C GLU A 483 7.90 -10.40 -16.52
N SER A 484 7.66 -9.23 -17.12
CA SER A 484 7.94 -9.01 -18.55
C SER A 484 9.42 -9.20 -18.91
N ASN A 485 10.33 -8.64 -18.11
CA ASN A 485 11.78 -8.76 -18.33
C ASN A 485 12.27 -10.22 -18.13
N LEU A 486 11.73 -10.91 -17.13
CA LEU A 486 12.03 -12.31 -16.86
C LEU A 486 11.52 -13.23 -17.98
N GLY A 487 10.35 -12.96 -18.54
CA GLY A 487 9.80 -13.69 -19.69
C GLY A 487 10.71 -13.65 -20.91
N GLU A 488 11.24 -12.47 -21.24
CA GLU A 488 12.17 -12.28 -22.37
C GLU A 488 13.49 -13.03 -22.14
N ARG A 489 14.07 -12.93 -20.94
CA ARG A 489 15.32 -13.62 -20.60
C ARG A 489 15.18 -15.14 -20.51
N MET A 490 14.03 -15.66 -20.07
CA MET A 490 13.77 -17.11 -20.08
C MET A 490 13.70 -17.67 -21.51
N ALA A 491 13.13 -16.93 -22.45
CA ALA A 491 13.14 -17.33 -23.87
C ALA A 491 14.58 -17.41 -24.41
N GLU A 492 15.44 -16.45 -24.05
CA GLU A 492 16.87 -16.46 -24.41
C GLU A 492 17.60 -17.70 -23.87
N TYR A 493 17.39 -18.06 -22.60
CA TYR A 493 18.01 -19.26 -22.01
C TYR A 493 17.51 -20.56 -22.63
N LYS A 494 16.23 -20.63 -23.00
CA LYS A 494 15.67 -21.80 -23.71
C LYS A 494 16.34 -22.02 -25.06
N ILE A 495 16.63 -20.94 -25.79
CA ILE A 495 17.37 -20.99 -27.06
C ILE A 495 18.82 -21.46 -26.80
N LYS A 496 19.51 -20.90 -25.79
CA LYS A 496 20.88 -21.30 -25.44
C LYS A 496 21.01 -22.79 -25.10
N ILE A 497 20.08 -23.33 -24.32
CA ILE A 497 20.04 -24.76 -23.97
C ILE A 497 19.85 -25.62 -25.22
N SER A 498 18.92 -25.23 -26.10
CA SER A 498 18.61 -25.99 -27.33
C SER A 498 19.82 -26.05 -28.26
N ASN A 499 20.48 -24.91 -28.49
CA ASN A 499 21.68 -24.85 -29.34
C ASN A 499 22.83 -25.70 -28.76
N ALA A 500 23.09 -25.60 -27.45
CA ALA A 500 24.13 -26.39 -26.80
C ALA A 500 23.89 -27.90 -26.92
N GLN A 501 22.62 -28.33 -26.84
CA GLN A 501 22.23 -29.74 -26.99
C GLN A 501 22.44 -30.24 -28.43
N GLU A 502 22.12 -29.43 -29.44
CA GLU A 502 22.35 -29.75 -30.85
C GLU A 502 23.86 -29.92 -31.14
N THR A 503 24.69 -28.96 -30.73
CA THR A 503 26.14 -29.01 -30.87
C THR A 503 26.75 -30.26 -30.21
N ALA A 504 26.31 -30.62 -28.99
CA ALA A 504 26.79 -31.81 -28.30
C ALA A 504 26.40 -33.12 -29.04
N SER A 505 25.21 -33.18 -29.64
CA SER A 505 24.74 -34.35 -30.39
C SER A 505 25.55 -34.57 -31.67
N GLU A 506 25.84 -33.51 -32.42
CA GLU A 506 26.65 -33.58 -33.64
C GLU A 506 28.08 -34.06 -33.36
N ALA A 507 28.76 -33.43 -32.40
CA ALA A 507 30.12 -33.78 -31.99
C ALA A 507 30.24 -35.24 -31.53
N SER A 508 29.23 -35.75 -30.80
CA SER A 508 29.17 -37.15 -30.35
C SER A 508 29.12 -38.15 -31.52
N ASN A 509 28.36 -37.83 -32.58
CA ASN A 509 28.23 -38.71 -33.74
C ASN A 509 29.53 -38.79 -34.55
N VAL A 510 30.23 -37.67 -34.73
CA VAL A 510 31.52 -37.61 -35.43
C VAL A 510 32.60 -38.39 -34.66
N ALA A 511 32.68 -38.22 -33.34
CA ALA A 511 33.62 -38.95 -32.49
C ALA A 511 33.42 -40.49 -32.58
N ARG A 512 32.16 -40.95 -32.58
CA ARG A 512 31.81 -42.37 -32.67
C ARG A 512 32.30 -43.01 -33.97
N GLU A 513 32.18 -42.31 -35.09
CA GLU A 513 32.63 -42.81 -36.39
C GLU A 513 34.17 -42.88 -36.48
N ALA A 514 34.88 -41.87 -35.99
CA ALA A 514 36.35 -41.87 -35.94
C ALA A 514 36.92 -43.04 -35.12
N MET A 515 36.27 -43.42 -34.01
CA MET A 515 36.65 -44.60 -33.23
C MET A 515 36.44 -45.91 -34.00
N ARG A 516 35.34 -46.03 -34.74
CA ARG A 516 35.02 -47.22 -35.55
C ARG A 516 36.10 -47.49 -36.60
N ILE A 517 36.61 -46.44 -37.22
CA ILE A 517 37.67 -46.49 -38.22
C ILE A 517 39.00 -46.92 -37.60
N THR A 518 39.35 -46.35 -36.43
CA THR A 518 40.54 -46.75 -35.66
C THR A 518 40.51 -48.24 -35.28
N HIS A 519 39.36 -48.76 -34.86
CA HIS A 519 39.19 -50.17 -34.52
C HIS A 519 39.31 -51.10 -35.74
N THR A 520 38.80 -50.69 -36.90
CA THR A 520 38.85 -51.49 -38.14
C THR A 520 40.28 -51.69 -38.65
N LEU A 521 41.13 -50.67 -38.51
CA LEU A 521 42.56 -50.73 -38.83
C LEU A 521 43.35 -51.68 -37.92
N PHE A 522 42.93 -51.80 -36.65
CA PHE A 522 43.57 -52.67 -35.68
C PHE A 522 43.31 -54.15 -35.99
N LEU A 523 42.09 -54.51 -36.42
CA LEU A 523 41.71 -55.89 -36.73
C LEU A 523 42.23 -56.40 -38.08
N SER A 524 42.51 -55.51 -39.04
CA SER A 524 42.95 -55.88 -40.39
C SER A 524 44.46 -56.23 -40.48
N GLY A 525 45.21 -56.11 -39.37
CA GLY A 525 46.63 -56.47 -39.29
C GLY A 525 46.83 -57.91 -38.85
N THR A 526 46.94 -58.85 -39.80
CA THR A 526 47.35 -60.22 -39.51
C THR A 526 48.84 -60.30 -39.19
N SER A 527 49.13 -60.77 -37.97
CA SER A 527 50.34 -61.45 -37.47
C SER A 527 51.70 -60.77 -37.64
N GLY A 528 52.19 -60.16 -36.54
CA GLY A 528 53.62 -59.98 -36.29
C GLY A 528 53.98 -58.73 -35.51
N VAL A 529 54.31 -58.93 -34.23
CA VAL A 529 55.03 -58.04 -33.29
C VAL A 529 54.21 -57.14 -32.35
N SER A 530 54.37 -57.49 -31.06
CA SER A 530 54.32 -56.72 -29.82
C SER A 530 53.03 -56.02 -29.39
N SER A 531 52.30 -56.77 -28.57
CA SER A 531 51.34 -56.33 -27.56
C SER A 531 52.00 -55.39 -26.53
N HIS A 532 51.97 -54.07 -26.77
CA HIS A 532 52.03 -53.04 -25.72
C HIS A 532 51.52 -51.70 -26.26
N MET A 533 50.21 -51.54 -26.41
CA MET A 533 49.56 -50.23 -26.28
C MET A 533 48.20 -50.41 -25.62
N SER A 534 48.04 -49.75 -24.48
CA SER A 534 46.85 -49.79 -23.63
C SER A 534 45.59 -49.39 -24.41
N VAL A 535 44.63 -50.31 -24.44
CA VAL A 535 43.27 -50.11 -24.98
C VAL A 535 42.39 -49.30 -24.00
N ALA A 536 42.95 -48.78 -22.89
CA ALA A 536 42.16 -48.15 -21.83
C ALA A 536 41.65 -46.72 -22.12
N THR A 537 42.25 -45.96 -23.04
CA THR A 537 41.93 -44.53 -23.23
C THR A 537 40.66 -44.16 -24.02
N PRO A 538 40.05 -44.99 -24.90
CA PRO A 538 38.83 -44.59 -25.62
C PRO A 538 37.55 -44.69 -24.76
N ALA A 539 37.54 -45.51 -23.71
CA ALA A 539 36.34 -45.79 -22.93
C ALA A 539 35.98 -44.68 -21.92
N GLU A 540 36.98 -44.01 -21.33
CA GLU A 540 36.75 -42.92 -20.36
C GLU A 540 36.13 -41.67 -21.01
N GLY A 541 36.59 -41.29 -22.20
CA GLY A 541 35.98 -40.19 -22.97
C GLY A 541 34.54 -40.47 -23.43
N ILE A 542 34.20 -41.74 -23.70
CA ILE A 542 32.83 -42.16 -24.04
C ILE A 542 31.89 -42.04 -22.82
N VAL A 543 32.37 -42.40 -21.63
CA VAL A 543 31.59 -42.26 -20.38
C VAL A 543 31.33 -40.79 -20.05
N GLU A 544 32.26 -39.89 -20.37
CA GLU A 544 32.08 -38.45 -20.23
C GLU A 544 31.12 -37.86 -21.28
N LEU A 545 31.24 -38.29 -22.54
CA LEU A 545 30.30 -37.98 -23.64
C LEU A 545 28.85 -38.43 -23.31
N LEU A 546 28.69 -39.62 -22.74
CA LEU A 546 27.39 -40.19 -22.36
C LEU A 546 26.75 -39.55 -21.13
N LYS A 547 27.49 -38.78 -20.30
CA LYS A 547 26.91 -37.98 -19.21
C LYS A 547 26.24 -36.71 -19.68
N CYS A 548 26.63 -36.20 -20.85
CA CYS A 548 26.13 -34.95 -21.42
C CYS A 548 24.79 -35.12 -22.17
N VAL A 549 24.56 -36.28 -22.79
CA VAL A 549 23.39 -36.56 -23.66
C VAL A 549 22.04 -36.74 -22.91
N PRO A 550 21.95 -37.29 -21.68
CA PRO A 550 20.65 -37.46 -21.00
C PRO A 550 20.13 -36.19 -20.32
N MET A 551 20.95 -35.14 -20.20
CA MET A 551 20.57 -33.94 -19.42
C MET A 551 19.48 -33.07 -20.07
N GLY A 552 19.12 -33.33 -21.33
CA GLY A 552 18.09 -32.59 -22.06
C GLY A 552 16.65 -32.99 -21.72
N GLY A 553 16.36 -34.26 -21.43
CA GLY A 553 14.97 -34.73 -21.29
C GLY A 553 14.32 -34.42 -19.94
N GLU A 554 15.00 -34.74 -18.84
CA GLU A 554 14.41 -34.64 -17.49
C GLU A 554 14.42 -33.21 -16.92
N ARG A 555 15.42 -32.38 -17.27
CA ARG A 555 15.49 -30.97 -16.81
C ARG A 555 14.59 -30.04 -17.62
N GLN A 556 14.31 -30.36 -18.88
CA GLN A 556 13.43 -29.56 -19.75
C GLN A 556 11.95 -29.70 -19.34
N LEU A 557 11.56 -30.85 -18.76
CA LEU A 557 10.25 -31.06 -18.13
C LEU A 557 10.04 -30.18 -16.88
N TYR A 558 11.05 -30.03 -16.02
CA TYR A 558 10.98 -29.12 -14.86
C TYR A 558 10.86 -27.64 -15.25
N LEU A 559 11.43 -27.25 -16.40
CA LEU A 559 11.38 -25.87 -16.92
C LEU A 559 10.07 -25.52 -17.64
N THR A 560 9.35 -26.52 -18.17
CA THR A 560 8.09 -26.29 -18.91
C THR A 560 6.84 -26.49 -18.06
N ASP A 561 6.82 -27.45 -17.14
CA ASP A 561 5.67 -27.67 -16.23
C ASP A 561 5.67 -26.75 -14.99
N GLY A 562 6.83 -26.24 -14.57
CA GLY A 562 6.92 -25.37 -13.39
C GLY A 562 6.46 -23.92 -13.63
N VAL A 563 6.42 -23.47 -14.90
CA VAL A 563 6.09 -22.10 -15.29
C VAL A 563 4.71 -22.01 -15.96
N GLY A 564 4.14 -23.13 -16.39
CA GLY A 564 2.90 -23.20 -17.16
C GLY A 564 1.66 -23.52 -16.31
N ALA A 565 0.64 -22.67 -16.46
CA ALA A 565 -0.77 -22.86 -16.07
C ALA A 565 -1.16 -22.71 -14.58
N SER A 566 -0.58 -23.43 -13.62
CA SER A 566 -1.14 -23.44 -12.25
C SER A 566 -0.92 -22.14 -11.45
N ASP A 567 0.21 -21.45 -11.65
CA ASP A 567 0.51 -20.19 -10.94
C ASP A 567 0.05 -18.94 -11.73
N ALA A 568 -0.03 -19.02 -13.07
CA ALA A 568 -0.49 -17.91 -13.91
C ALA A 568 -1.97 -17.57 -13.69
N GLY A 569 -2.80 -18.57 -13.36
CA GLY A 569 -4.20 -18.36 -12.96
C GLY A 569 -4.32 -17.57 -11.66
N ASN A 570 -3.57 -17.95 -10.63
CA ASN A 570 -3.56 -17.25 -9.33
C ASN A 570 -2.92 -15.85 -9.40
N ILE A 571 -1.90 -15.66 -10.24
CA ILE A 571 -1.23 -14.36 -10.45
C ILE A 571 -2.12 -13.36 -11.22
N LYS A 572 -3.03 -13.82 -12.09
CA LYS A 572 -4.03 -12.96 -12.75
C LYS A 572 -5.25 -12.66 -11.89
N GLU A 573 -5.63 -13.56 -10.98
CA GLU A 573 -6.80 -13.40 -10.11
C GLU A 573 -6.54 -12.41 -8.96
N THR A 574 -5.30 -12.35 -8.46
CA THR A 574 -4.90 -11.51 -7.32
C THR A 574 -4.94 -9.98 -7.60
N PRO A 575 -4.49 -9.45 -8.77
CA PRO A 575 -4.68 -8.05 -9.14
C PRO A 575 -6.15 -7.67 -9.30
N GLY A 576 -6.98 -8.61 -9.76
CA GLY A 576 -8.43 -8.43 -9.89
C GLY A 576 -9.07 -8.21 -8.52
N LYS A 577 -8.73 -9.03 -7.52
CA LYS A 577 -9.15 -8.84 -6.13
C LYS A 577 -8.63 -7.52 -5.53
N TYR A 578 -7.41 -7.12 -5.89
CA TYR A 578 -6.86 -5.81 -5.51
C TYR A 578 -7.71 -4.66 -6.04
N GLN A 579 -8.00 -4.69 -7.34
CA GLN A 579 -8.81 -3.68 -8.03
C GLN A 579 -10.26 -3.67 -7.54
N GLU A 580 -10.80 -4.82 -7.16
CA GLU A 580 -12.15 -4.95 -6.60
C GLU A 580 -12.25 -4.35 -5.20
N ILE A 581 -11.27 -4.63 -4.32
CA ILE A 581 -11.19 -4.00 -2.99
C ILE A 581 -10.98 -2.48 -3.12
N LEU A 582 -10.08 -2.06 -4.01
CA LEU A 582 -9.84 -0.66 -4.38
C LEU A 582 -11.13 0.04 -4.81
N LYS A 583 -11.84 -0.55 -5.78
CA LYS A 583 -13.06 0.00 -6.35
C LYS A 583 -14.17 0.05 -5.30
N THR A 584 -14.35 -1.02 -4.53
CA THR A 584 -15.34 -1.08 -3.44
C THR A 584 -15.07 0.01 -2.40
N PHE A 585 -13.81 0.23 -2.06
CA PHE A 585 -13.42 1.27 -1.12
C PHE A 585 -13.67 2.68 -1.67
N GLN A 586 -13.33 2.91 -2.94
CA GLN A 586 -13.52 4.20 -3.61
C GLN A 586 -15.00 4.52 -3.88
N ASP A 587 -15.81 3.51 -4.22
CA ASP A 587 -17.26 3.64 -4.37
C ASP A 587 -17.93 3.96 -3.03
N LYS A 588 -17.51 3.28 -1.94
CA LYS A 588 -17.97 3.62 -0.58
C LYS A 588 -17.56 5.04 -0.17
N PHE A 589 -16.34 5.46 -0.48
CA PHE A 589 -15.85 6.83 -0.21
C PHE A 589 -16.67 7.89 -0.94
N ASN A 590 -16.93 7.68 -2.24
CA ASN A 590 -17.74 8.58 -3.05
C ASN A 590 -19.20 8.64 -2.55
N ALA A 591 -19.74 7.53 -2.03
CA ALA A 591 -21.07 7.51 -1.42
C ALA A 591 -21.17 8.33 -0.13
N VAL A 592 -20.10 8.42 0.67
CA VAL A 592 -20.05 9.28 1.87
C VAL A 592 -19.91 10.77 1.49
N HIS A 593 -19.22 11.08 0.40
CA HIS A 593 -18.97 12.46 -0.05
C HIS A 593 -20.02 13.04 -1.01
N GLY A 594 -20.98 12.24 -1.49
CA GLY A 594 -21.96 12.61 -2.52
C GLY A 594 -23.01 13.67 -2.14
N GLY A 595 -22.80 14.47 -1.09
CA GLY A 595 -23.72 15.52 -0.64
C GLY A 595 -23.24 16.97 -0.82
N THR A 596 -21.94 17.24 -0.98
CA THR A 596 -21.43 18.62 -1.14
C THR A 596 -20.16 18.64 -2.01
N SER A 597 -20.22 19.46 -3.05
CA SER A 597 -19.25 19.73 -4.12
C SER A 597 -17.78 19.31 -3.93
N GLU A 598 -17.28 18.59 -4.94
CA GLU A 598 -15.91 18.48 -5.46
C GLU A 598 -14.76 18.90 -4.51
N LEU A 599 -14.27 17.93 -3.73
CA LEU A 599 -12.90 17.91 -3.24
C LEU A 599 -12.19 16.73 -3.88
N SER A 600 -11.18 17.01 -4.70
CA SER A 600 -10.38 15.99 -5.38
C SER A 600 -9.66 15.08 -4.38
N ALA A 601 -9.40 13.83 -4.77
CA ALA A 601 -8.70 12.83 -3.95
C ALA A 601 -7.30 13.27 -3.45
N ASP A 602 -6.69 14.27 -4.10
CA ASP A 602 -5.42 14.87 -3.69
C ASP A 602 -5.56 15.93 -2.58
N GLN A 603 -6.77 16.44 -2.32
CA GLN A 603 -7.03 17.45 -1.28
C GLN A 603 -7.41 16.84 0.09
N SER A 604 -7.86 15.58 0.17
CA SER A 604 -8.38 14.98 1.41
C SER A 604 -7.30 14.72 2.48
N CYS A 605 -6.10 14.30 2.06
CA CYS A 605 -4.96 14.07 2.95
C CYS A 605 -3.94 15.22 2.99
N SER A 606 -4.13 16.28 2.20
CA SER A 606 -3.23 17.45 2.14
C SER A 606 -3.72 18.68 2.90
N PHE A 607 -4.87 18.61 3.60
CA PHE A 607 -5.22 19.65 4.58
C PHE A 607 -4.22 19.58 5.75
N ASN A 608 -3.27 20.51 5.76
CA ASN A 608 -2.41 20.85 6.90
C ASN A 608 -3.23 20.82 8.19
N SER A 609 -2.65 20.21 9.23
CA SER A 609 -3.17 20.10 10.60
C SER A 609 -3.65 21.40 11.24
N ASP A 610 -3.31 22.54 10.64
CA ASP A 610 -3.43 23.86 11.25
C ASP A 610 -4.67 24.63 10.81
N LYS A 611 -5.49 24.09 9.90
CA LYS A 611 -6.81 24.66 9.61
C LYS A 611 -7.87 23.96 10.45
N PRO A 612 -8.51 24.66 11.40
CA PRO A 612 -9.58 24.07 12.19
C PRO A 612 -10.67 23.56 11.25
N VAL A 613 -11.12 22.33 11.49
CA VAL A 613 -12.33 21.75 10.88
C VAL A 613 -13.42 22.84 10.89
N PRO A 614 -14.15 23.07 9.78
CA PRO A 614 -15.20 24.08 9.71
C PRO A 614 -16.07 23.95 10.94
N THR A 615 -16.28 25.08 11.62
CA THR A 615 -16.95 25.17 12.90
C THR A 615 -18.28 24.41 12.81
N LEU A 616 -18.31 23.16 13.27
CA LEU A 616 -19.53 22.34 13.25
C LEU A 616 -20.55 23.08 14.14
N SER A 617 -21.47 23.83 13.54
CA SER A 617 -22.72 24.12 14.23
C SER A 617 -23.35 22.76 14.51
N PHE A 618 -23.93 22.54 15.69
CA PHE A 618 -24.69 21.32 15.95
C PHE A 618 -25.86 21.24 14.96
N THR A 619 -25.60 20.68 13.79
CA THR A 619 -26.55 20.26 12.76
C THR A 619 -27.40 19.12 13.32
N PRO A 620 -28.52 18.77 12.66
CA PRO A 620 -29.39 17.69 13.13
C PRO A 620 -28.58 16.43 13.44
N ALA A 621 -28.79 15.88 14.64
CA ALA A 621 -28.14 14.66 15.12
C ALA A 621 -28.17 13.47 14.14
N ALA A 622 -29.15 13.44 13.24
CA ALA A 622 -29.24 12.48 12.15
C ALA A 622 -28.00 12.50 11.24
N ASP A 623 -27.45 13.69 10.95
CA ASP A 623 -26.30 13.86 10.07
C ASP A 623 -25.02 13.31 10.73
N ILE A 624 -24.84 13.54 12.03
CA ILE A 624 -23.68 13.04 12.79
C ILE A 624 -23.71 11.51 12.87
N VAL A 625 -24.86 10.92 13.18
CA VAL A 625 -25.01 9.45 13.26
C VAL A 625 -24.81 8.80 11.90
N GLN A 626 -25.30 9.43 10.81
CA GLN A 626 -25.06 8.96 9.45
C GLN A 626 -23.56 9.00 9.10
N VAL A 627 -22.87 10.10 9.41
CA VAL A 627 -21.41 10.22 9.18
C VAL A 627 -20.65 9.15 9.97
N LEU A 628 -20.96 8.93 11.24
CA LEU A 628 -20.31 7.89 12.05
C LEU A 628 -20.59 6.48 11.50
N SER A 629 -21.83 6.20 11.10
CA SER A 629 -22.22 4.92 10.49
C SER A 629 -21.50 4.68 9.16
N ALA A 630 -21.40 5.72 8.34
CA ALA A 630 -20.75 5.69 7.04
C ALA A 630 -19.23 5.47 7.18
N LEU A 631 -18.59 6.16 8.13
CA LEU A 631 -17.16 6.01 8.44
C LEU A 631 -16.83 4.60 8.93
N ASP A 632 -17.73 3.96 9.66
CA ASP A 632 -17.49 2.60 10.16
C ASP A 632 -17.80 1.52 9.10
N ALA A 633 -18.77 1.76 8.22
CA ALA A 633 -19.06 0.92 7.06
C ALA A 633 -17.87 0.80 6.08
N LEU A 634 -16.89 1.73 6.18
CA LEU A 634 -15.63 1.66 5.45
C LEU A 634 -14.72 0.52 5.92
N GLN A 635 -14.91 -0.01 7.15
CA GLN A 635 -14.14 -1.13 7.72
C GLN A 635 -12.62 -1.02 7.50
N ILE A 636 -12.09 0.21 7.66
CA ILE A 636 -10.71 0.61 7.29
C ILE A 636 -9.65 -0.34 7.85
N GLY A 637 -9.84 -0.84 9.08
CA GLY A 637 -8.92 -1.79 9.72
C GLY A 637 -8.81 -3.13 8.98
N SER A 638 -9.96 -3.77 8.69
CA SER A 638 -9.98 -5.07 7.99
C SER A 638 -9.41 -4.96 6.58
N VAL A 639 -9.76 -3.89 5.86
CA VAL A 639 -9.27 -3.62 4.51
C VAL A 639 -7.75 -3.40 4.55
N GLY A 640 -7.25 -2.67 5.54
CA GLY A 640 -5.82 -2.46 5.74
C GLY A 640 -5.03 -3.74 6.00
N ASP A 641 -5.58 -4.66 6.80
CA ASP A 641 -4.93 -5.94 7.09
C ASP A 641 -4.95 -6.89 5.88
N GLU A 642 -6.06 -6.95 5.14
CA GLU A 642 -6.14 -7.66 3.86
C GLU A 642 -5.12 -7.12 2.85
N LEU A 643 -5.01 -5.79 2.75
CA LEU A 643 -4.06 -5.10 1.87
C LEU A 643 -2.61 -5.45 2.21
N LYS A 644 -2.26 -5.47 3.51
CA LYS A 644 -0.93 -5.87 4.00
C LYS A 644 -0.64 -7.34 3.72
N ALA A 645 -1.59 -8.23 4.00
CA ALA A 645 -1.45 -9.66 3.75
C ALA A 645 -1.24 -9.95 2.26
N LEU A 646 -1.98 -9.25 1.39
CA LEU A 646 -1.82 -9.40 -0.05
C LEU A 646 -0.48 -8.86 -0.56
N THR A 647 -0.03 -7.72 -0.04
CA THR A 647 1.29 -7.14 -0.36
C THR A 647 2.42 -8.09 0.05
N ALA A 648 2.31 -8.74 1.22
CA ALA A 648 3.28 -9.74 1.66
C ALA A 648 3.33 -10.96 0.72
N ARG A 649 2.16 -11.47 0.28
CA ARG A 649 2.09 -12.58 -0.71
C ARG A 649 2.74 -12.21 -2.04
N TYR A 650 2.55 -10.98 -2.52
CA TYR A 650 3.21 -10.49 -3.74
C TYR A 650 4.73 -10.50 -3.61
N LYS A 651 5.25 -10.03 -2.47
CA LYS A 651 6.69 -10.03 -2.20
C LYS A 651 7.27 -11.45 -2.18
N GLU A 652 6.59 -12.38 -1.52
CA GLU A 652 6.99 -13.79 -1.48
C GLU A 652 7.04 -14.41 -2.89
N LYS A 653 5.99 -14.20 -3.71
CA LYS A 653 5.94 -14.71 -5.08
C LYS A 653 7.03 -14.13 -5.98
N ARG A 654 7.35 -12.84 -5.82
CA ARG A 654 8.49 -12.21 -6.51
C ARG A 654 9.80 -12.88 -6.15
N ASP A 655 10.04 -13.12 -4.86
CA ASP A 655 11.28 -13.73 -4.38
C ASP A 655 11.40 -15.20 -4.85
N GLN A 656 10.29 -15.95 -4.91
CA GLN A 656 10.24 -17.29 -5.51
C GLN A 656 10.58 -17.27 -7.02
N MET A 657 10.09 -16.28 -7.77
CA MET A 657 10.35 -16.15 -9.20
C MET A 657 11.84 -15.86 -9.48
N GLU A 658 12.47 -15.01 -8.66
CA GLU A 658 13.90 -14.68 -8.77
C GLU A 658 14.80 -15.90 -8.49
N GLU A 659 14.47 -16.72 -7.48
CA GLU A 659 15.23 -17.95 -7.20
C GLU A 659 15.13 -18.97 -8.33
N ARG A 660 13.93 -19.14 -8.92
CA ARG A 660 13.78 -20.00 -10.11
C ARG A 660 14.59 -19.48 -11.29
N PHE A 661 14.65 -18.17 -11.49
CA PHE A 661 15.43 -17.55 -12.55
C PHE A 661 16.95 -17.83 -12.39
N LYS A 662 17.48 -17.68 -11.18
CA LYS A 662 18.89 -18.05 -10.88
C LYS A 662 19.18 -19.51 -11.21
N HIS A 663 18.24 -20.41 -10.90
CA HIS A 663 18.37 -21.82 -11.24
C HIS A 663 18.42 -22.06 -12.75
N THR A 664 17.49 -21.47 -13.53
CA THR A 664 17.46 -21.60 -15.00
C THR A 664 18.74 -21.08 -15.65
N ARG A 665 19.28 -19.94 -15.19
CA ARG A 665 20.56 -19.42 -15.66
C ARG A 665 21.70 -20.42 -15.45
N LYS A 666 21.79 -21.00 -14.25
CA LYS A 666 22.81 -22.00 -13.92
C LYS A 666 22.72 -23.22 -14.84
N VAL A 667 21.52 -23.71 -15.13
CA VAL A 667 21.30 -24.84 -16.06
C VAL A 667 21.74 -24.49 -17.49
N ALA A 668 21.47 -23.27 -17.96
CA ALA A 668 21.90 -22.82 -19.28
C ALA A 668 23.43 -22.73 -19.38
N ASP A 669 24.10 -22.18 -18.36
CA ASP A 669 25.56 -22.07 -18.32
C ASP A 669 26.21 -23.48 -18.27
N GLU A 670 25.67 -24.41 -17.49
CA GLU A 670 26.11 -25.82 -17.45
C GLU A 670 25.97 -26.54 -18.81
N ALA A 671 24.90 -26.26 -19.57
CA ALA A 671 24.67 -26.85 -20.89
C ALA A 671 25.72 -26.38 -21.91
N VAL A 672 26.05 -25.09 -21.91
CA VAL A 672 27.08 -24.51 -22.80
C VAL A 672 28.47 -25.09 -22.49
N GLU A 673 28.82 -25.23 -21.21
CA GLU A 673 30.10 -25.84 -20.81
C GLU A 673 30.22 -27.30 -21.29
N CYS A 674 29.12 -28.07 -21.17
CA CYS A 674 29.04 -29.45 -21.64
C CYS A 674 29.20 -29.57 -23.16
N ALA A 675 28.60 -28.67 -23.95
CA ALA A 675 28.80 -28.63 -25.41
C ALA A 675 30.27 -28.39 -25.78
N ALA A 676 30.94 -27.43 -25.13
CA ALA A 676 32.35 -27.13 -25.38
C ALA A 676 33.29 -28.31 -25.04
N LYS A 677 33.03 -29.03 -23.95
CA LYS A 677 33.77 -30.26 -23.62
C LYS A 677 33.58 -31.35 -24.67
N THR A 678 32.37 -31.48 -25.21
CA THR A 678 32.03 -32.48 -26.22
C THR A 678 32.79 -32.25 -27.54
N GLU A 679 32.86 -31.01 -28.03
CA GLU A 679 33.66 -30.63 -29.20
C GLU A 679 35.16 -30.89 -29.02
N SER A 680 35.68 -30.68 -27.81
CA SER A 680 37.10 -30.95 -27.51
C SER A 680 37.44 -32.43 -27.65
N VAL A 681 36.56 -33.31 -27.18
CA VAL A 681 36.73 -34.78 -27.29
C VAL A 681 36.61 -35.25 -28.73
N GLU A 682 35.70 -34.66 -29.52
CA GLU A 682 35.58 -34.93 -30.96
C GLU A 682 36.91 -34.68 -31.69
N LYS A 683 37.48 -33.47 -31.54
CA LYS A 683 38.73 -33.07 -32.21
C LYS A 683 39.88 -34.03 -31.87
N ALA A 684 40.03 -34.41 -30.60
CA ALA A 684 41.05 -35.36 -30.16
C ALA A 684 40.87 -36.75 -30.78
N THR A 685 39.62 -37.20 -30.94
CA THR A 685 39.30 -38.53 -31.47
C THR A 685 39.53 -38.62 -32.98
N VAL A 686 39.16 -37.57 -33.73
CA VAL A 686 39.39 -37.48 -35.18
C VAL A 686 40.88 -37.48 -35.51
N GLU A 687 41.71 -36.73 -34.76
CA GLU A 687 43.16 -36.71 -34.98
C GLU A 687 43.82 -38.07 -34.71
N LYS A 688 43.34 -38.81 -33.69
CA LYS A 688 43.83 -40.18 -33.43
C LYS A 688 43.53 -41.13 -34.60
N ALA A 689 42.37 -40.98 -35.25
CA ALA A 689 41.99 -41.78 -36.40
C ALA A 689 42.85 -41.46 -37.65
N LYS A 690 43.12 -40.17 -37.91
CA LYS A 690 44.02 -39.74 -39.00
C LYS A 690 45.44 -40.29 -38.82
N ASN A 691 45.99 -40.22 -37.61
CA ASN A 691 47.32 -40.76 -37.31
C ASN A 691 47.38 -42.28 -37.57
N SER A 692 46.33 -43.01 -37.19
CA SER A 692 46.24 -44.46 -37.42
C SER A 692 46.20 -44.83 -38.91
N LEU A 693 45.49 -44.06 -39.73
CA LEU A 693 45.46 -44.22 -41.19
C LEU A 693 46.83 -43.93 -41.83
N SER A 694 47.50 -42.86 -41.39
CA SER A 694 48.87 -42.53 -41.84
C SER A 694 49.84 -43.69 -41.62
N ASP A 695 49.78 -44.32 -40.44
CA ASP A 695 50.65 -45.46 -40.11
C ASP A 695 50.28 -46.75 -40.86
N ALA A 696 49.00 -46.94 -41.20
CA ALA A 696 48.58 -48.04 -42.07
C ALA A 696 49.12 -47.89 -43.50
N LEU A 697 49.06 -46.67 -44.07
CA LEU A 697 49.61 -46.37 -45.39
C LEU A 697 51.14 -46.57 -45.44
N LYS A 698 51.87 -46.16 -44.39
CA LYS A 698 53.32 -46.43 -44.25
C LYS A 698 53.65 -47.92 -44.22
N ARG A 699 52.81 -48.74 -43.56
CA ARG A 699 52.96 -50.21 -43.52
C ARG A 699 52.79 -50.80 -44.92
N GLN A 700 51.69 -50.48 -45.60
CA GLN A 700 51.40 -50.93 -46.97
C GLN A 700 52.56 -50.64 -47.93
N ARG A 701 53.12 -49.42 -47.89
CA ARG A 701 54.25 -49.03 -48.73
C ARG A 701 55.50 -49.88 -48.50
N ARG A 702 55.85 -50.18 -47.25
CA ARG A 702 57.03 -51.02 -46.91
C ARG A 702 56.90 -52.42 -47.50
N GLU A 703 55.72 -53.02 -47.40
CA GLU A 703 55.47 -54.37 -47.89
C GLU A 703 55.45 -54.44 -49.44
N LEU A 704 54.92 -53.41 -50.11
CA LEU A 704 54.99 -53.29 -51.57
C LEU A 704 56.42 -53.05 -52.07
N CYS A 705 57.24 -52.31 -51.33
CA CYS A 705 58.66 -52.13 -51.67
C CYS A 705 59.41 -53.47 -51.69
N ALA A 706 59.25 -54.30 -50.64
CA ALA A 706 59.86 -55.62 -50.58
C ALA A 706 59.44 -56.51 -51.77
N THR A 707 58.18 -56.39 -52.22
CA THR A 707 57.67 -57.13 -53.39
C THR A 707 58.34 -56.66 -54.69
N VAL A 708 58.53 -55.35 -54.88
CA VAL A 708 59.22 -54.78 -56.04
C VAL A 708 60.70 -55.18 -56.07
N GLU A 709 61.37 -55.20 -54.91
CA GLU A 709 62.76 -55.67 -54.80
C GLU A 709 62.89 -57.15 -55.20
N GLN A 710 61.93 -58.00 -54.82
CA GLN A 710 61.93 -59.41 -55.22
C GLN A 710 61.75 -59.57 -56.74
N LEU A 711 60.82 -58.84 -57.36
CA LEU A 711 60.63 -58.85 -58.82
C LEU A 711 61.90 -58.44 -59.58
N GLN A 712 62.66 -57.49 -59.02
CA GLN A 712 63.93 -57.05 -59.60
C GLN A 712 64.99 -58.17 -59.55
N LYS A 713 65.08 -58.91 -58.44
CA LYS A 713 65.99 -60.07 -58.32
C LYS A 713 65.63 -61.18 -59.30
N ASP A 714 64.35 -61.46 -59.47
CA ASP A 714 63.83 -62.49 -60.39
C ASP A 714 64.15 -62.11 -61.86
N LYS A 715 63.98 -60.83 -62.21
CA LYS A 715 64.39 -60.30 -63.52
C LYS A 715 65.88 -60.52 -63.79
N GLU A 716 66.74 -60.17 -62.84
CA GLU A 716 68.18 -60.38 -62.98
C GLU A 716 68.53 -61.87 -63.15
N HIS A 717 67.80 -62.76 -62.47
CA HIS A 717 67.96 -64.19 -62.61
C HIS A 717 67.65 -64.67 -64.05
N ALA A 718 66.52 -64.24 -64.61
CA ALA A 718 66.15 -64.55 -65.99
C ALA A 718 67.19 -64.06 -67.00
N VAL A 719 67.72 -62.84 -66.82
CA VAL A 719 68.79 -62.27 -67.68
C VAL A 719 70.07 -63.11 -67.61
N ARG A 720 70.49 -63.55 -66.42
CA ARG A 720 71.65 -64.45 -66.27
C ARG A 720 71.44 -65.76 -67.02
N LEU A 721 70.23 -66.31 -66.97
CA LEU A 721 69.89 -67.54 -67.66
C LEU A 721 69.94 -67.41 -69.18
N MET A 722 69.48 -66.27 -69.73
CA MET A 722 69.59 -65.96 -71.15
C MET A 722 71.06 -65.95 -71.61
N SER A 723 71.91 -65.19 -70.91
CA SER A 723 73.34 -65.10 -71.22
C SER A 723 74.08 -66.43 -71.11
N ARG A 724 73.67 -67.31 -70.18
CA ARG A 724 74.20 -68.67 -70.08
C ARG A 724 73.78 -69.54 -71.26
N THR A 725 72.51 -69.47 -71.66
CA THR A 725 71.93 -70.27 -72.74
C THR A 725 72.49 -69.90 -74.12
N SER A 726 72.66 -68.60 -74.40
CA SER A 726 73.28 -68.11 -75.65
C SER A 726 74.68 -68.70 -75.85
N ARG A 727 75.53 -68.62 -74.81
CA ARG A 727 76.90 -69.17 -74.85
C ARG A 727 76.94 -70.67 -75.09
N MET A 728 75.98 -71.42 -74.54
CA MET A 728 75.88 -72.87 -74.79
C MET A 728 75.53 -73.17 -76.24
N ASN A 729 74.65 -72.37 -76.85
CA ASN A 729 74.28 -72.50 -78.26
C ASN A 729 75.46 -72.17 -79.18
N GLU A 730 76.13 -71.03 -78.93
CA GLU A 730 77.34 -70.63 -79.66
C GLU A 730 78.44 -71.69 -79.61
N SER A 731 78.67 -72.28 -78.43
CA SER A 731 79.66 -73.36 -78.26
C SER A 731 79.31 -74.62 -79.05
N ALA A 732 78.01 -74.98 -79.11
CA ALA A 732 77.56 -76.16 -79.86
C ALA A 732 77.77 -75.96 -81.37
N ALA A 733 77.43 -74.78 -81.89
CA ALA A 733 77.69 -74.41 -83.29
C ALA A 733 79.18 -74.40 -83.63
N GLU A 734 80.05 -74.07 -82.68
CA GLU A 734 81.49 -74.18 -82.85
C GLU A 734 81.97 -75.63 -82.92
N TYR A 735 81.46 -76.52 -82.06
CA TYR A 735 81.80 -77.95 -82.11
C TYR A 735 81.32 -78.62 -83.40
N GLU A 736 80.14 -78.25 -83.88
CA GLU A 736 79.63 -78.69 -85.18
C GLU A 736 80.55 -78.26 -86.32
N ARG A 737 80.97 -76.99 -86.37
CA ARG A 737 81.95 -76.50 -87.35
C ARG A 737 83.26 -77.28 -87.32
N ARG A 738 83.84 -77.48 -86.14
CA ARG A 738 85.08 -78.26 -86.00
C ARG A 738 84.92 -79.71 -86.47
N ALA A 739 83.77 -80.33 -86.18
CA ALA A 739 83.49 -81.68 -86.65
C ALA A 739 83.30 -81.72 -88.18
N ALA A 740 82.69 -80.69 -88.78
CA ALA A 740 82.52 -80.57 -90.23
C ALA A 740 83.86 -80.47 -90.95
N ASP A 741 84.77 -79.64 -90.43
CA ASP A 741 86.12 -79.47 -90.97
C ASP A 741 86.90 -80.79 -90.90
N ALA A 742 86.91 -81.45 -89.73
CA ALA A 742 87.57 -82.75 -89.57
C ALA A 742 86.95 -83.84 -90.46
N HIS A 743 85.63 -83.89 -90.57
CA HIS A 743 84.93 -84.82 -91.46
C HIS A 743 85.35 -84.65 -92.93
N LYS A 744 85.51 -83.40 -93.39
CA LYS A 744 86.01 -83.09 -94.73
C LYS A 744 87.44 -83.58 -94.95
N GLU A 745 88.31 -83.46 -93.95
CA GLU A 745 89.69 -83.98 -93.99
C GLU A 745 89.70 -85.52 -94.11
N VAL A 746 88.90 -86.24 -93.31
CA VAL A 746 88.83 -87.72 -93.36
C VAL A 746 88.31 -88.21 -94.71
N ALA A 747 87.30 -87.54 -95.25
CA ALA A 747 86.71 -87.90 -96.54
C ALA A 747 87.74 -87.78 -97.68
N GLN A 748 88.64 -86.78 -97.61
CA GLN A 748 89.72 -86.62 -98.58
C GLN A 748 90.80 -87.70 -98.43
N ALA A 749 91.20 -88.05 -97.20
CA ALA A 749 92.17 -89.12 -96.94
C ALA A 749 91.62 -90.51 -97.36
N GLY A 750 90.36 -90.80 -97.04
CA GLY A 750 89.69 -92.05 -97.40
C GLY A 750 89.53 -92.27 -98.91
N ALA A 751 89.45 -91.19 -99.70
CA ALA A 751 89.43 -91.27 -101.16
C ALA A 751 90.81 -91.62 -101.77
N ARG A 752 91.91 -91.38 -101.04
CA ARG A 752 93.29 -91.61 -101.52
C ARG A 752 93.82 -92.98 -101.12
N VAL A 753 93.45 -93.48 -99.95
CA VAL A 753 93.99 -94.73 -99.39
C VAL A 753 92.85 -95.66 -98.98
N SER A 754 92.76 -96.84 -99.62
CA SER A 754 91.66 -97.79 -99.35
C SER A 754 91.61 -98.25 -97.88
N GLY A 755 92.76 -98.32 -97.21
CA GLY A 755 92.87 -98.64 -95.77
C GLY A 755 92.19 -97.62 -94.84
N ALA A 756 92.00 -96.37 -95.29
CA ALA A 756 91.39 -95.29 -94.51
C ALA A 756 89.86 -95.17 -94.68
N MET A 757 89.24 -95.92 -95.60
CA MET A 757 87.78 -95.82 -95.88
C MET A 757 86.91 -96.16 -94.66
N SER A 758 87.34 -97.13 -93.84
CA SER A 758 86.65 -97.54 -92.62
C SER A 758 86.60 -96.43 -91.55
N ALA A 759 87.67 -95.63 -91.44
CA ALA A 759 87.71 -94.46 -90.55
C ALA A 759 86.84 -93.31 -91.10
N ALA A 760 86.83 -93.09 -92.42
CA ALA A 760 85.98 -92.10 -93.07
C ALA A 760 84.47 -92.37 -92.88
N ALA A 761 84.04 -93.63 -93.00
CA ALA A 761 82.65 -94.00 -92.75
C ALA A 761 82.21 -93.74 -91.29
N ARG A 762 83.06 -94.11 -90.31
CA ARG A 762 82.81 -93.82 -88.88
C ARG A 762 82.79 -92.32 -88.58
N ALA A 763 83.68 -91.55 -89.21
CA ALA A 763 83.71 -90.09 -89.07
C ALA A 763 82.44 -89.43 -89.65
N HIS A 764 81.92 -89.95 -90.77
CA HIS A 764 80.69 -89.46 -91.37
C HIS A 764 79.47 -89.69 -90.48
N GLU A 765 79.28 -90.92 -89.98
CA GLU A 765 78.18 -91.24 -89.06
C GLU A 765 78.26 -90.40 -87.77
N ALA A 766 79.47 -90.26 -87.21
CA ALA A 766 79.68 -89.42 -86.03
C ALA A 766 79.43 -87.93 -86.31
N TYR A 767 79.72 -87.43 -87.52
CA TYR A 767 79.47 -86.04 -87.90
C TYR A 767 77.98 -85.73 -88.07
N GLU A 768 77.23 -86.59 -88.76
CA GLU A 768 75.77 -86.47 -88.88
C GLU A 768 75.14 -86.41 -87.48
N SER A 769 75.63 -87.25 -86.57
CA SER A 769 75.23 -87.29 -85.16
C SER A 769 75.57 -86.01 -84.37
N VAL A 770 76.63 -85.28 -84.74
CA VAL A 770 76.99 -83.96 -84.19
C VAL A 770 76.05 -82.89 -84.72
N ARG A 771 75.81 -82.87 -86.04
CA ARG A 771 74.96 -81.90 -86.73
C ARG A 771 73.52 -81.94 -86.19
N ASP A 772 72.96 -83.13 -86.06
CA ASP A 772 71.61 -83.33 -85.54
C ASP A 772 71.54 -82.93 -84.05
N GLY A 773 72.57 -83.26 -83.27
CA GLY A 773 72.68 -82.86 -81.86
C GLY A 773 72.79 -81.35 -81.66
N ALA A 774 73.55 -80.66 -82.51
CA ALA A 774 73.71 -79.20 -82.48
C ALA A 774 72.42 -78.48 -82.90
N SER A 775 71.71 -79.00 -83.91
CA SER A 775 70.40 -78.49 -84.34
C SER A 775 69.35 -78.63 -83.24
N ALA A 776 69.24 -79.81 -82.62
CA ALA A 776 68.33 -80.05 -81.50
C ALA A 776 68.64 -79.16 -80.28
N LEU A 777 69.92 -78.85 -80.06
CA LEU A 777 70.33 -77.92 -79.02
C LEU A 777 69.90 -76.49 -79.31
N SER A 778 70.15 -76.02 -80.54
CA SER A 778 69.82 -74.66 -80.96
C SER A 778 68.31 -74.40 -80.82
N GLU A 779 67.47 -75.35 -81.22
CA GLU A 779 66.02 -75.25 -81.05
C GLU A 779 65.62 -75.07 -79.56
N LYS A 780 66.16 -75.90 -78.67
CA LYS A 780 65.88 -75.80 -77.23
C LYS A 780 66.42 -74.51 -76.62
N ALA A 781 67.60 -74.09 -77.02
CA ALA A 781 68.21 -72.84 -76.57
C ALA A 781 67.38 -71.62 -76.99
N SER A 782 66.89 -71.57 -78.22
CA SER A 782 66.02 -70.50 -78.71
C SER A 782 64.70 -70.42 -77.92
N ARG A 783 64.05 -71.56 -77.64
CA ARG A 783 62.83 -71.60 -76.82
C ARG A 783 63.07 -71.04 -75.42
N LEU A 784 64.13 -71.48 -74.76
CA LEU A 784 64.48 -71.02 -73.41
C LEU A 784 64.83 -69.52 -73.37
N LEU A 785 65.53 -69.02 -74.40
CA LEU A 785 65.83 -67.59 -74.55
C LEU A 785 64.54 -66.75 -74.65
N SER A 786 63.56 -67.19 -75.44
CA SER A 786 62.26 -66.52 -75.55
C SER A 786 61.47 -66.55 -74.24
N GLU A 787 61.49 -67.67 -73.52
CA GLU A 787 60.80 -67.80 -72.22
C GLU A 787 61.41 -66.89 -71.16
N ALA A 788 62.74 -66.83 -71.06
CA ALA A 788 63.42 -65.96 -70.11
C ALA A 788 63.22 -64.47 -70.45
N ALA A 789 63.18 -64.09 -71.74
CA ALA A 789 62.83 -62.73 -72.16
C ALA A 789 61.38 -62.34 -71.82
N ARG A 790 60.45 -63.30 -71.83
CA ARG A 790 59.07 -63.07 -71.40
C ARG A 790 58.98 -62.86 -69.89
N ALA A 791 59.74 -63.63 -69.10
CA ALA A 791 59.80 -63.49 -67.64
C ALA A 791 60.33 -62.12 -67.20
N THR A 792 61.33 -61.56 -67.88
CA THR A 792 61.83 -60.21 -67.58
C THR A 792 60.77 -59.13 -67.86
N SER A 793 60.03 -59.24 -68.96
CA SER A 793 58.94 -58.31 -69.27
C SER A 793 57.76 -58.41 -68.28
N GLU A 794 57.42 -59.62 -67.83
CA GLU A 794 56.38 -59.87 -66.82
C GLU A 794 56.74 -59.23 -65.47
N ALA A 795 58.02 -59.33 -65.05
CA ALA A 795 58.53 -58.69 -63.84
C ALA A 795 58.44 -57.16 -63.91
N ASP A 796 58.86 -56.55 -65.02
CA ASP A 796 58.81 -55.09 -65.22
C ASP A 796 57.38 -54.54 -65.24
N ALA A 797 56.47 -55.24 -65.91
CA ALA A 797 55.06 -54.84 -65.97
C ALA A 797 54.40 -54.86 -64.58
N GLN A 798 54.71 -55.87 -63.77
CA GLN A 798 54.16 -55.99 -62.41
C GLN A 798 54.75 -54.93 -61.45
N ALA A 799 56.06 -54.67 -61.53
CA ALA A 799 56.70 -53.61 -60.75
C ALA A 799 56.10 -52.22 -61.09
N LYS A 800 55.75 -51.98 -62.36
CA LYS A 800 55.06 -50.74 -62.78
C LYS A 800 53.65 -50.63 -62.21
N ARG A 801 52.86 -51.71 -62.24
CA ARG A 801 51.49 -51.71 -61.66
C ARG A 801 51.46 -51.38 -60.17
N ILE A 802 52.39 -51.97 -59.40
CA ILE A 802 52.53 -51.68 -57.97
C ILE A 802 52.82 -50.20 -57.74
N ARG A 803 53.69 -49.63 -58.59
CA ARG A 803 54.09 -48.23 -58.54
C ARG A 803 52.93 -47.26 -58.76
N ASP A 804 52.19 -47.47 -59.85
CA ASP A 804 51.10 -46.58 -60.26
C ASP A 804 49.96 -46.62 -59.22
N ALA A 805 49.60 -47.80 -58.73
CA ALA A 805 48.54 -47.95 -57.73
C ALA A 805 48.89 -47.31 -56.37
N LEU A 806 50.14 -47.41 -55.92
CA LEU A 806 50.58 -46.72 -54.70
C LEU A 806 50.52 -45.20 -54.85
N ALA A 807 50.95 -44.67 -56.01
CA ALA A 807 50.92 -43.24 -56.28
C ALA A 807 49.48 -42.69 -56.28
N ASP A 808 48.53 -43.45 -56.83
CA ASP A 808 47.10 -43.08 -56.85
C ASP A 808 46.50 -43.06 -55.44
N VAL A 809 46.80 -44.06 -54.60
CA VAL A 809 46.32 -44.08 -53.21
C VAL A 809 46.90 -42.93 -52.39
N ILE A 810 48.20 -42.63 -52.52
CA ILE A 810 48.80 -41.49 -51.81
C ILE A 810 48.14 -40.18 -52.26
N ARG A 811 47.92 -40.00 -53.58
CA ARG A 811 47.27 -38.81 -54.13
C ARG A 811 45.87 -38.65 -53.54
N ASN A 812 45.05 -39.70 -53.58
CA ASN A 812 43.69 -39.66 -53.09
C ASN A 812 43.64 -39.39 -51.59
N VAL A 813 44.50 -40.01 -50.78
CA VAL A 813 44.42 -39.91 -49.31
C VAL A 813 44.99 -38.59 -48.76
N THR A 814 46.01 -38.02 -49.43
CA THR A 814 46.79 -36.89 -48.88
C THR A 814 46.72 -35.61 -49.71
N ASN A 815 46.20 -35.67 -50.94
CA ASN A 815 46.20 -34.58 -51.91
C ASN A 815 47.60 -33.96 -52.16
N ALA A 816 48.69 -34.70 -51.87
CA ALA A 816 50.06 -34.17 -51.87
C ALA A 816 50.90 -34.50 -53.12
N CYS A 817 50.39 -35.28 -54.07
CA CYS A 817 51.14 -35.68 -55.28
C CYS A 817 50.67 -34.93 -56.52
N ILE A 818 51.51 -34.05 -57.09
CA ILE A 818 51.22 -33.31 -58.34
C ILE A 818 51.54 -34.16 -59.57
N SER A 819 52.51 -35.09 -59.49
CA SER A 819 52.86 -36.02 -60.57
C SER A 819 53.03 -37.46 -60.09
N THR A 820 52.91 -38.43 -60.99
CA THR A 820 53.23 -39.84 -60.70
C THR A 820 54.70 -40.03 -60.34
N ALA A 821 55.61 -39.17 -60.82
CA ALA A 821 57.04 -39.26 -60.55
C ALA A 821 57.42 -38.97 -59.08
N ASP A 822 56.71 -38.05 -58.42
CA ASP A 822 56.98 -37.66 -57.03
C ASP A 822 56.58 -38.74 -56.02
N CYS A 823 55.58 -39.55 -56.38
CA CYS A 823 55.04 -40.63 -55.55
C CYS A 823 55.36 -42.03 -56.11
N ALA A 824 56.12 -42.10 -57.21
CA ALA A 824 56.50 -43.31 -57.92
C ALA A 824 57.57 -44.13 -57.20
N ASN A 825 58.33 -43.58 -56.26
CA ASN A 825 59.34 -44.39 -55.59
C ASN A 825 58.71 -45.16 -54.42
N VAL A 826 58.23 -46.37 -54.72
CA VAL A 826 57.71 -47.34 -53.74
C VAL A 826 58.70 -47.53 -52.57
N CYS A 827 60.00 -47.49 -52.86
CA CYS A 827 61.10 -47.73 -51.92
C CYS A 827 61.83 -46.47 -51.42
N ALA A 828 61.35 -45.25 -51.71
CA ALA A 828 61.95 -44.04 -51.13
C ALA A 828 61.73 -43.98 -49.60
N GLY A 829 62.70 -43.38 -48.89
CA GLY A 829 62.67 -43.20 -47.44
C GLY A 829 61.52 -42.30 -46.93
N GLN A 830 61.28 -42.39 -45.61
CA GLN A 830 60.18 -41.80 -44.81
C GLN A 830 59.44 -40.61 -45.45
N ALA A 831 58.21 -40.86 -45.93
CA ALA A 831 57.24 -39.80 -46.20
C ALA A 831 56.31 -39.64 -44.99
N THR A 832 56.07 -38.41 -44.57
CA THR A 832 54.99 -38.05 -43.65
C THR A 832 53.70 -37.89 -44.46
N TYR A 833 52.65 -38.62 -44.08
CA TYR A 833 51.34 -38.53 -44.73
C TYR A 833 50.36 -37.78 -43.83
N GLU A 834 49.86 -36.65 -44.31
CA GLU A 834 48.75 -35.92 -43.71
C GLU A 834 47.45 -36.37 -44.40
N ILE A 835 46.51 -36.95 -43.64
CA ILE A 835 45.24 -37.46 -44.17
C ILE A 835 44.28 -36.28 -44.33
N LYS A 836 43.93 -35.94 -45.56
CA LYS A 836 43.05 -34.80 -45.87
C LYS A 836 41.63 -35.22 -46.26
N GLU A 837 41.46 -36.43 -46.75
CA GLU A 837 40.15 -36.98 -47.08
C GLU A 837 39.34 -37.40 -45.85
N PRO A 838 37.99 -37.51 -45.98
CA PRO A 838 37.15 -38.14 -44.98
C PRO A 838 37.70 -39.51 -44.58
N LEU A 839 37.70 -39.78 -43.27
CA LEU A 839 38.36 -40.95 -42.68
C LEU A 839 37.94 -42.28 -43.32
N LYS A 840 36.68 -42.40 -43.77
CA LYS A 840 36.12 -43.60 -44.37
C LYS A 840 36.69 -43.88 -45.77
N ASP A 841 36.85 -42.84 -46.58
CA ASP A 841 37.34 -42.93 -47.95
C ASP A 841 38.86 -43.17 -47.97
N ALA A 842 39.57 -42.57 -46.99
CA ALA A 842 40.98 -42.83 -46.75
C ALA A 842 41.24 -44.30 -46.37
N LEU A 843 40.42 -44.88 -45.50
CA LEU A 843 40.52 -46.30 -45.12
C LEU A 843 40.35 -47.23 -46.33
N ALA A 844 39.30 -47.01 -47.14
CA ALA A 844 39.02 -47.83 -48.31
C ALA A 844 40.17 -47.81 -49.33
N SER A 845 40.74 -46.63 -49.57
CA SER A 845 41.87 -46.43 -50.48
C SER A 845 43.15 -47.12 -50.00
N ILE A 846 43.42 -47.15 -48.69
CA ILE A 846 44.59 -47.85 -48.14
C ILE A 846 44.43 -49.37 -48.26
N LEU A 847 43.22 -49.89 -48.04
CA LEU A 847 42.95 -51.34 -48.08
C LEU A 847 43.09 -51.94 -49.48
N SER A 848 42.85 -51.19 -50.56
CA SER A 848 42.96 -51.69 -51.94
C SER A 848 44.39 -52.08 -52.33
N LEU A 849 45.41 -51.58 -51.63
CA LEU A 849 46.82 -51.91 -51.87
C LEU A 849 47.18 -53.37 -51.52
N ASN A 850 46.38 -54.03 -50.67
CA ASN A 850 46.63 -55.41 -50.25
C ASN A 850 46.64 -56.41 -51.43
N ALA A 851 45.85 -56.16 -52.48
CA ALA A 851 45.73 -57.07 -53.62
C ALA A 851 47.01 -57.20 -54.47
N LEU A 852 47.96 -56.28 -54.31
CA LEU A 852 49.15 -56.16 -55.17
C LEU A 852 50.37 -56.93 -54.65
N ARG A 853 50.26 -57.60 -53.50
CA ARG A 853 51.38 -58.22 -52.77
C ARG A 853 51.79 -59.62 -53.26
N ASN A 854 50.92 -60.35 -53.96
CA ASN A 854 51.17 -61.76 -54.30
C ASN A 854 51.57 -61.93 -55.78
N VAL A 855 52.82 -62.34 -56.04
CA VAL A 855 53.29 -62.73 -57.39
C VAL A 855 53.85 -64.17 -57.38
N PRO A 856 53.01 -65.20 -57.19
CA PRO A 856 53.49 -66.58 -57.00
C PRO A 856 54.00 -67.28 -58.27
N ALA A 857 53.77 -66.72 -59.47
CA ALA A 857 54.00 -67.44 -60.72
C ALA A 857 55.41 -67.28 -61.32
N LEU A 858 56.20 -66.27 -60.89
CA LEU A 858 57.48 -65.96 -61.53
C LEU A 858 58.66 -66.79 -60.99
N PRO A 859 58.80 -67.01 -59.66
CA PRO A 859 59.91 -67.83 -59.13
C PRO A 859 59.84 -69.29 -59.61
N SER A 860 58.64 -69.88 -59.60
CA SER A 860 58.42 -71.25 -60.08
C SER A 860 58.70 -71.43 -61.57
N LYS A 861 58.43 -70.41 -62.40
CA LYS A 861 58.82 -70.41 -63.82
C LYS A 861 60.35 -70.36 -63.99
N LEU A 862 61.05 -69.57 -63.18
CA LEU A 862 62.52 -69.46 -63.26
C LEU A 862 63.23 -70.77 -62.91
N GLU A 863 62.77 -71.47 -61.88
CA GLU A 863 63.29 -72.81 -61.52
C GLU A 863 63.13 -73.82 -62.67
N ALA A 864 61.97 -73.82 -63.34
CA ALA A 864 61.74 -74.69 -64.49
C ALA A 864 62.68 -74.37 -65.67
N MET A 865 62.93 -73.07 -65.91
CA MET A 865 63.85 -72.61 -66.94
C MET A 865 65.31 -73.01 -66.62
N GLU A 866 65.73 -72.95 -65.35
CA GLU A 866 67.05 -73.43 -64.92
C GLU A 866 67.25 -74.93 -65.20
N ALA A 867 66.23 -75.74 -64.92
CA ALA A 867 66.27 -77.17 -65.21
C ALA A 867 66.45 -77.45 -66.72
N GLU A 868 65.80 -76.67 -67.59
CA GLU A 868 65.95 -76.82 -69.04
C GLU A 868 67.32 -76.32 -69.53
N ALA A 869 67.87 -75.25 -68.95
CA ALA A 869 69.24 -74.80 -69.23
C ALA A 869 70.27 -75.90 -68.94
N GLU A 870 70.06 -76.66 -67.86
CA GLU A 870 70.96 -77.77 -67.51
C GLU A 870 70.84 -78.95 -68.49
N ARG A 871 69.65 -79.19 -69.06
CA ARG A 871 69.48 -80.18 -70.15
C ARG A 871 70.19 -79.74 -71.44
N ILE A 872 70.09 -78.46 -71.80
CA ILE A 872 70.82 -77.87 -72.93
C ILE A 872 72.34 -78.02 -72.72
N ARG A 873 72.82 -77.83 -71.49
CA ARG A 873 74.24 -78.04 -71.15
C ARG A 873 74.70 -79.47 -71.42
N LYS A 874 73.92 -80.46 -70.99
CA LYS A 874 74.24 -81.89 -71.22
C LYS A 874 74.28 -82.20 -72.71
N LEU A 875 73.32 -81.68 -73.47
CA LEU A 875 73.27 -81.87 -74.92
C LEU A 875 74.50 -81.27 -75.62
N ARG A 876 74.94 -80.07 -75.20
CA ARG A 876 76.18 -79.45 -75.69
C ARG A 876 77.39 -80.33 -75.42
N ASP A 877 77.48 -80.89 -74.21
CA ASP A 877 78.61 -81.72 -73.80
C ASP A 877 78.65 -83.04 -74.59
N ASP A 878 77.50 -83.59 -74.98
CA ASP A 878 77.41 -84.74 -75.88
C ASP A 878 77.79 -84.38 -77.32
N VAL A 879 77.32 -83.24 -77.85
CA VAL A 879 77.73 -82.70 -79.16
C VAL A 879 79.25 -82.52 -79.21
N LYS A 880 79.83 -81.93 -78.16
CA LYS A 880 81.28 -81.80 -78.00
C LYS A 880 81.99 -83.15 -78.07
N ARG A 881 81.52 -84.13 -77.29
CA ARG A 881 82.15 -85.46 -77.23
C ARG A 881 82.15 -86.14 -78.60
N ARG A 882 81.01 -86.08 -79.31
CA ARG A 882 80.89 -86.62 -80.67
C ARG A 882 81.76 -85.87 -81.67
N ALA A 883 81.82 -84.54 -81.57
CA ALA A 883 82.71 -83.74 -82.42
C ALA A 883 84.17 -84.13 -82.24
N MET A 884 84.62 -84.33 -81.00
CA MET A 884 85.99 -84.80 -80.73
C MET A 884 86.25 -86.21 -81.27
N ALA A 885 85.24 -87.09 -81.29
CA ALA A 885 85.37 -88.41 -81.91
C ALA A 885 85.55 -88.33 -83.43
N VAL A 886 84.85 -87.40 -84.10
CA VAL A 886 85.09 -87.11 -85.54
C VAL A 886 86.52 -86.62 -85.77
N VAL A 887 87.01 -85.71 -84.92
CA VAL A 887 88.41 -85.23 -84.99
C VAL A 887 89.42 -86.36 -84.76
N ALA A 888 89.15 -87.28 -83.82
CA ALA A 888 90.03 -88.41 -83.57
C ALA A 888 90.04 -89.38 -84.76
N ALA A 889 88.87 -89.72 -85.31
CA ALA A 889 88.77 -90.56 -86.51
C ALA A 889 89.48 -89.93 -87.74
N ALA A 890 89.48 -88.59 -87.83
CA ALA A 890 90.26 -87.87 -88.83
C ALA A 890 91.76 -88.09 -88.68
N ARG A 891 92.27 -87.99 -87.45
CA ARG A 891 93.68 -88.22 -87.15
C ARG A 891 94.10 -89.65 -87.45
N ASP A 892 93.30 -90.63 -87.02
CA ASP A 892 93.59 -92.05 -87.29
C ASP A 892 93.67 -92.33 -88.80
N ALA A 893 92.80 -91.70 -89.61
CA ALA A 893 92.84 -91.84 -91.07
C ALA A 893 94.11 -91.22 -91.68
N THR A 894 94.55 -90.06 -91.18
CA THR A 894 95.81 -89.43 -91.62
C THR A 894 97.04 -90.22 -91.18
N ASP A 895 97.02 -90.87 -90.02
CA ASP A 895 98.14 -91.70 -89.55
C ASP A 895 98.29 -92.96 -90.42
N VAL A 896 97.19 -93.57 -90.87
CA VAL A 896 97.21 -94.68 -91.85
C VAL A 896 97.78 -94.23 -93.20
N GLU A 897 97.51 -92.98 -93.63
CA GLU A 897 98.12 -92.39 -94.83
C GLU A 897 99.64 -92.20 -94.64
N GLY A 898 100.09 -91.81 -93.44
CA GLY A 898 101.50 -91.66 -93.08
C GLY A 898 102.30 -92.97 -92.99
N ASP A 899 101.71 -94.05 -92.47
CA ASP A 899 102.39 -95.36 -92.36
C ASP A 899 102.58 -96.05 -93.74
N HIS A 900 101.75 -95.74 -94.73
CA HIS A 900 101.94 -96.20 -96.12
C HIS A 900 103.13 -95.52 -96.83
N THR A 901 103.62 -94.39 -96.31
CA THR A 901 104.82 -93.70 -96.82
C THR A 901 106.15 -94.26 -96.28
N CYS A 902 106.15 -95.14 -95.27
CA CYS A 902 107.34 -95.76 -94.67
C CYS A 902 107.49 -97.26 -94.98
N MET A 903 107.31 -97.66 -96.24
CA MET A 903 107.49 -99.04 -96.69
C MET A 903 108.99 -99.37 -96.92
N PRO A 904 109.53 -100.52 -96.44
CA PRO A 904 110.96 -100.83 -96.51
C PRO A 904 111.49 -100.94 -97.95
N LEU A 905 112.72 -100.47 -98.18
CA LEU A 905 113.43 -100.41 -99.49
C LEU A 905 113.37 -101.72 -100.32
N PHE A 906 113.17 -102.86 -99.66
CA PHE A 906 113.02 -104.18 -100.29
C PHE A 906 111.74 -104.32 -101.15
N VAL A 907 110.63 -103.65 -100.79
CA VAL A 907 109.36 -103.76 -101.54
C VAL A 907 109.34 -102.84 -102.77
N GLN A 908 110.10 -101.75 -102.77
CA GLN A 908 110.31 -100.94 -103.98
C GLN A 908 111.14 -101.70 -105.03
N LEU A 909 112.08 -102.56 -104.61
CA LEU A 909 112.87 -103.38 -105.53
C LEU A 909 112.06 -104.46 -106.25
N LEU A 910 111.06 -105.04 -105.59
CA LEU A 910 110.23 -106.11 -106.17
C LEU A 910 109.16 -105.62 -107.15
N ARG A 911 108.75 -104.34 -107.08
CA ARG A 911 107.87 -103.74 -108.09
C ARG A 911 108.59 -103.26 -109.35
N ALA A 912 109.92 -103.18 -109.36
CA ALA A 912 110.70 -102.88 -110.57
C ALA A 912 110.95 -104.13 -111.46
N LEU A 913 110.50 -105.31 -111.02
CA LEU A 913 110.59 -106.56 -111.78
C LEU A 913 109.23 -107.02 -112.38
N HIS A 914 108.24 -106.12 -112.43
CA HIS A 914 107.09 -106.23 -113.34
C HIS A 914 106.72 -104.88 -113.96
#